data_AF-A0A222P5J6-F1
#
_entry.id   AF-A0A222P5J6-F1
#
_cell.length_a   1.000
_cell.length_b   1.000
_cell.length_c   1.000
_cell.angle_alpha   90.00
_cell.angle_beta   90.00
_cell.angle_gamma   90.00
#
_symmetry.space_group_name_H-M   'P 1'
#
loop_
_entity.id
_entity.type
_entity.pdbx_description
1 polymer ?
#
loop_
_entity_poly.entity_id
_entity_poly.type
_entity_poly.pdbx_seq_one_letter_code
_entity_poly.pdbx_strand_id
1 'polypeptide(L)'
;MKLVNFFRYVFAGKGIIDVSNLDPTNVERIKLRIEKRSKETKKEFEFILKDEDLSSHFRTMLLQLNTPNSLSLEKILFEPKEILSSSSLEHYKIPTDDKLQEVFKDKNGFYGYFATDDLEAFHKFSVVYKFLQLASNYVNCDNSNQLELYECAYKTLVCFGGLEDQTELKMLERIEEFLLTKQASQTANKSIPALMDLQIGKKNGIHFKEWTQFIEKYDLKSIAFFKRAHDIEEKLKRAPETLVEAFEALAQTDYRRYWEDPELAKVCEQYNVPETVFNRCLDLEINKLWKAKDNLPDIIINGSDPEINHSGYYLVKLPIKDPRSLILGYITNDCQSIGSKGEPCVLDGISSEYNGFYVMLKKKTSQKEVSPLLQDKTINYENFEIVGQGYAWLSMSGNLTIDSWENARQKEDETAVAMLRKFSHMVVSQSNGDIVQVTTGRNSPRTPSAFSKAPALKYAEIMEEGTQYHDSKSQTLIAIDLDKIKDIKEDLLFELTENAEFSSTRTLAHIVESIYSKKHSMWIWSLLVTSESLDWHSEEILATISSCADLDYSGGLITWKALFLLDRASLLNNDSFQQITTDKWQAKTICETIIALDKAHLLNQENLTTVININNSSILNKDRILENISRNVIRLSRANIHLDNHGFEALANAYLLAEKSRKNFNEEILSTVITLKSKFDITLDGPTFHELLNNGRYAPEILNLFTRAKEYRLNVLDNAVYKKIIENAPYLKTINEIMPGLAAVNMLDNIIFQALITHGKDSLYVLDVLSLLSEQNILDKESLNDLIHYADCAGDIYEALDPLRERGILDREKVQFILEHHEDAQYLRKIFSKLYQVGLLDNDNFNKVKHCVSSLEEVSKIISLLARHELLTNDSFLKTVENHAAAKDILEALNKLEEENALNDSDFNELIKHVPNNKGCSQKENQIFASVSAKDALQKLKTPSDITEDLLRNPAL
;
A
#
# COMPACT_ATOMS: atom_id res chain seq x y z
N MET A 1 -56.53 5.03 -31.88
CA MET A 1 -57.54 6.00 -32.35
C MET A 1 -57.46 7.25 -31.46
N LYS A 2 -57.58 8.47 -32.00
CA LYS A 2 -57.72 9.69 -31.17
C LYS A 2 -59.03 9.63 -30.36
N LEU A 3 -59.00 10.00 -29.09
CA LEU A 3 -60.14 10.00 -28.17
C LEU A 3 -61.27 10.93 -28.66
N VAL A 4 -60.93 12.09 -29.24
CA VAL A 4 -61.91 12.96 -29.90
C VAL A 4 -62.64 12.25 -31.04
N ASN A 5 -61.94 11.45 -31.83
CA ASN A 5 -62.59 10.67 -32.88
C ASN A 5 -63.54 9.62 -32.29
N PHE A 6 -63.13 8.96 -31.19
CA PHE A 6 -63.98 8.00 -30.47
C PHE A 6 -65.28 8.65 -30.03
N PHE A 7 -65.19 9.78 -29.34
CA PHE A 7 -66.34 10.56 -28.90
C PHE A 7 -67.26 10.94 -30.07
N ARG A 8 -66.69 11.38 -31.19
CA ARG A 8 -67.50 11.75 -32.37
C ARG A 8 -68.27 10.59 -32.98
N TYR A 9 -67.71 9.38 -32.97
CA TYR A 9 -68.40 8.19 -33.44
C TYR A 9 -69.57 7.82 -32.53
N VAL A 10 -69.37 7.89 -31.21
CA VAL A 10 -70.37 7.49 -30.21
C VAL A 10 -71.47 8.55 -30.06
N PHE A 11 -71.10 9.83 -29.94
CA PHE A 11 -72.02 10.91 -29.55
C PHE A 11 -72.30 11.96 -30.63
N ALA A 12 -71.36 12.25 -31.54
CA ALA A 12 -71.45 13.39 -32.47
C ALA A 12 -71.63 13.02 -33.96
N GLY A 13 -72.44 12.00 -34.26
CA GLY A 13 -72.93 11.72 -35.61
C GLY A 13 -71.95 11.09 -36.60
N LYS A 14 -70.66 10.91 -36.26
CA LYS A 14 -69.68 10.29 -37.18
C LYS A 14 -69.96 8.80 -37.43
N GLY A 15 -70.68 8.16 -36.51
CA GLY A 15 -71.17 6.78 -36.63
C GLY A 15 -72.39 6.60 -37.55
N ILE A 16 -73.01 7.68 -38.03
CA ILE A 16 -74.07 7.60 -39.04
C ILE A 16 -73.43 7.59 -40.43
N ILE A 17 -73.74 6.56 -41.22
CA ILE A 17 -73.43 6.55 -42.64
C ILE A 17 -74.55 7.31 -43.34
N ASP A 18 -74.36 8.63 -43.50
CA ASP A 18 -75.30 9.46 -44.21
C ASP A 18 -75.30 9.12 -45.72
N VAL A 19 -76.45 8.66 -46.19
CA VAL A 19 -76.72 8.32 -47.60
C VAL A 19 -77.77 9.26 -48.22
N SER A 20 -78.25 10.26 -47.48
CA SER A 20 -79.31 11.18 -47.94
C SER A 20 -78.89 12.05 -49.12
N ASN A 21 -77.59 12.31 -49.26
CA ASN A 21 -76.99 13.08 -50.36
C ASN A 21 -76.69 12.24 -51.62
N LEU A 22 -77.09 10.97 -51.65
CA LEU A 22 -76.87 10.07 -52.79
C LEU A 22 -78.19 9.88 -53.55
N ASP A 23 -78.08 9.76 -54.88
CA ASP A 23 -79.22 9.45 -55.73
C ASP A 23 -79.82 8.08 -55.33
N PRO A 24 -81.07 8.05 -54.83
CA PRO A 24 -81.71 6.82 -54.34
C PRO A 24 -81.92 5.78 -55.44
N THR A 25 -81.81 6.15 -56.73
CA THR A 25 -81.92 5.20 -57.85
C THR A 25 -80.64 4.38 -58.07
N ASN A 26 -79.49 4.79 -57.52
CA ASN A 26 -78.21 4.07 -57.68
C ASN A 26 -77.86 3.23 -56.43
N VAL A 27 -78.64 2.17 -56.24
CA VAL A 27 -78.56 1.27 -55.08
C VAL A 27 -77.18 0.63 -54.92
N GLU A 28 -76.48 0.29 -56.01
CA GLU A 28 -75.13 -0.30 -55.94
C GLU A 28 -74.09 0.67 -55.40
N ARG A 29 -74.12 1.94 -55.84
CA ARG A 29 -73.18 2.97 -55.36
C ARG A 29 -73.40 3.29 -53.88
N ILE A 30 -74.65 3.27 -53.43
CA ILE A 30 -75.01 3.40 -52.00
C ILE A 30 -74.45 2.22 -51.20
N LYS A 31 -74.66 0.98 -51.65
CA LYS A 31 -74.14 -0.23 -50.99
C LYS A 31 -72.61 -0.21 -50.87
N LEU A 32 -71.89 0.08 -51.96
CA LEU A 32 -70.42 0.16 -51.99
C LEU A 32 -69.89 1.22 -51.01
N ARG A 33 -70.55 2.37 -50.89
CA ARG A 33 -70.15 3.44 -49.97
C ARG A 33 -70.42 3.07 -48.51
N ILE A 34 -71.56 2.44 -48.23
CA ILE A 34 -71.86 1.89 -46.90
C ILE A 34 -70.80 0.85 -46.53
N GLU A 35 -70.53 -0.12 -47.40
CA GLU A 35 -69.57 -1.19 -47.14
C GLU A 35 -68.16 -0.65 -46.90
N LYS A 36 -67.68 0.27 -47.76
CA LYS A 36 -66.39 0.92 -47.60
C LYS A 36 -66.29 1.65 -46.25
N ARG A 37 -67.29 2.45 -45.91
CA ARG A 37 -67.26 3.27 -44.69
C ARG A 37 -67.45 2.44 -43.42
N SER A 38 -68.25 1.37 -43.49
CA SER A 38 -68.34 0.37 -42.43
C SER A 38 -67.00 -0.32 -42.20
N LYS A 39 -66.28 -0.70 -43.26
CA LYS A 39 -64.94 -1.31 -43.16
C LYS A 39 -63.91 -0.34 -42.55
N GLU A 40 -63.90 0.91 -42.98
CA GLU A 40 -63.06 1.97 -42.39
C GLU A 40 -63.39 2.18 -40.90
N THR A 41 -64.68 2.23 -40.55
CA THR A 41 -65.12 2.39 -39.15
C THR A 41 -64.74 1.19 -38.30
N LYS A 42 -64.94 -0.05 -38.78
CA LYS A 42 -64.50 -1.27 -38.08
C LYS A 42 -62.98 -1.26 -37.82
N LYS A 43 -62.19 -0.76 -38.77
CA LYS A 43 -60.73 -0.66 -38.61
C LYS A 43 -60.32 0.33 -37.50
N GLU A 44 -61.02 1.45 -37.36
CA GLU A 44 -60.77 2.42 -36.27
C GLU A 44 -61.05 1.84 -34.88
N PHE A 45 -62.01 0.90 -34.79
CA PHE A 45 -62.43 0.23 -33.55
C PHE A 45 -61.80 -1.15 -33.36
N GLU A 46 -60.81 -1.52 -34.18
CA GLU A 46 -60.20 -2.85 -34.16
C GLU A 46 -59.60 -3.21 -32.79
N PHE A 47 -59.11 -2.21 -32.04
CA PHE A 47 -58.58 -2.41 -30.69
C PHE A 47 -59.66 -2.84 -29.67
N ILE A 48 -60.90 -2.36 -29.80
CA ILE A 48 -62.03 -2.80 -28.97
C ILE A 48 -62.53 -4.15 -29.44
N LEU A 49 -62.66 -4.33 -30.76
CA LEU A 49 -63.25 -5.55 -31.35
C LEU A 49 -62.38 -6.81 -31.17
N LYS A 50 -61.07 -6.64 -30.95
CA LYS A 50 -60.13 -7.75 -30.71
C LYS A 50 -60.21 -8.36 -29.32
N ASP A 51 -60.73 -7.62 -28.34
CA ASP A 51 -60.89 -8.07 -26.96
C ASP A 51 -62.36 -8.40 -26.72
N GLU A 52 -62.66 -9.67 -26.44
CA GLU A 52 -64.05 -10.16 -26.39
C GLU A 52 -64.86 -9.50 -25.26
N ASP A 53 -64.23 -9.24 -24.12
CA ASP A 53 -64.85 -8.62 -22.95
C ASP A 53 -65.11 -7.13 -23.21
N LEU A 54 -64.10 -6.39 -23.70
CA LEU A 54 -64.24 -4.98 -24.09
C LEU A 54 -65.26 -4.79 -25.22
N SER A 55 -65.27 -5.70 -26.20
CA SER A 55 -66.18 -5.72 -27.35
C SER A 55 -67.64 -5.92 -26.92
N SER A 56 -67.89 -6.94 -26.09
CA SER A 56 -69.21 -7.21 -25.51
C SER A 56 -69.70 -6.05 -24.62
N HIS A 57 -68.78 -5.50 -23.82
CA HIS A 57 -69.05 -4.38 -22.95
C HIS A 57 -69.39 -3.10 -23.74
N PHE A 58 -68.59 -2.76 -24.75
CA PHE A 58 -68.81 -1.61 -25.62
C PHE A 58 -70.14 -1.70 -26.37
N ARG A 59 -70.49 -2.90 -26.89
CA ARG A 59 -71.79 -3.15 -27.53
C ARG A 59 -72.95 -2.85 -26.58
N THR A 60 -72.86 -3.33 -25.34
CA THR A 60 -73.89 -3.11 -24.32
C THR A 60 -74.07 -1.62 -24.02
N MET A 61 -72.98 -0.87 -23.88
CA MET A 61 -73.01 0.58 -23.65
C MET A 61 -73.67 1.33 -24.82
N LEU A 62 -73.36 0.98 -26.08
CA LEU A 62 -74.00 1.60 -27.26
C LEU A 62 -75.52 1.39 -27.30
N LEU A 63 -75.97 0.19 -26.91
CA LEU A 63 -77.39 -0.15 -26.82
C LEU A 63 -78.08 0.60 -25.68
N GLN A 64 -77.42 0.71 -24.52
CA GLN A 64 -77.93 1.46 -23.36
C GLN A 64 -78.07 2.96 -23.65
N LEU A 65 -77.16 3.54 -24.44
CA LEU A 65 -77.27 4.93 -24.88
C LEU A 65 -78.52 5.19 -25.73
N ASN A 66 -78.97 4.21 -26.51
CA ASN A 66 -80.20 4.25 -27.31
C ASN A 66 -80.37 5.52 -28.15
N THR A 67 -79.28 6.06 -28.69
CA THR A 67 -79.30 7.22 -29.59
C THR A 67 -79.21 6.77 -31.05
N PRO A 68 -79.69 7.56 -32.04
CA PRO A 68 -79.50 7.23 -33.45
C PRO A 68 -78.04 6.98 -33.83
N ASN A 69 -77.11 7.73 -33.22
CA ASN A 69 -75.67 7.59 -33.43
C ASN A 69 -75.13 6.27 -32.88
N SER A 70 -75.42 5.96 -31.62
CA SER A 70 -74.92 4.76 -30.95
C SER A 70 -75.50 3.49 -31.55
N LEU A 71 -76.79 3.49 -31.93
CA LEU A 71 -77.45 2.37 -32.60
C LEU A 71 -76.95 2.17 -34.04
N SER A 72 -76.66 3.24 -34.77
CA SER A 72 -76.03 3.14 -36.08
C SER A 72 -74.62 2.55 -35.98
N LEU A 73 -73.83 3.02 -35.01
CA LEU A 73 -72.49 2.51 -34.76
C LEU A 73 -72.52 1.03 -34.32
N GLU A 74 -73.47 0.64 -33.47
CA GLU A 74 -73.65 -0.75 -33.06
C GLU A 74 -73.87 -1.67 -34.26
N LYS A 75 -74.80 -1.31 -35.16
CA LYS A 75 -75.08 -2.08 -36.39
C LYS A 75 -73.89 -2.15 -37.34
N ILE A 76 -73.03 -1.14 -37.36
CA ILE A 76 -71.82 -1.13 -38.18
C ILE A 76 -70.79 -2.08 -37.60
N LEU A 77 -70.57 -2.05 -36.28
CA LEU A 77 -69.48 -2.76 -35.63
C LEU A 77 -69.82 -4.24 -35.36
N PHE A 78 -71.06 -4.54 -35.01
CA PHE A 78 -71.48 -5.85 -34.52
C PHE A 78 -72.49 -6.52 -35.44
N GLU A 79 -72.40 -7.85 -35.54
CA GLU A 79 -73.41 -8.65 -36.24
C GLU A 79 -74.66 -8.83 -35.37
N PRO A 80 -75.85 -8.98 -35.96
CA PRO A 80 -77.07 -9.26 -35.21
C PRO A 80 -77.00 -10.67 -34.58
N LYS A 81 -76.46 -10.75 -33.37
CA LYS A 81 -76.52 -11.93 -32.49
C LYS A 81 -77.29 -11.60 -31.21
N GLU A 82 -78.05 -12.58 -30.70
CA GLU A 82 -78.73 -12.51 -29.40
C GLU A 82 -77.72 -12.24 -28.27
N ILE A 83 -78.04 -11.29 -27.40
CA ILE A 83 -77.17 -10.86 -26.30
C ILE A 83 -77.40 -11.82 -25.13
N LEU A 84 -76.37 -12.57 -24.75
CA LEU A 84 -76.36 -13.31 -23.49
C LEU A 84 -76.22 -12.30 -22.35
N SER A 85 -77.21 -12.22 -21.46
CA SER A 85 -77.20 -11.30 -20.31
C SER A 85 -76.10 -11.70 -19.32
N SER A 86 -74.97 -11.00 -19.32
CA SER A 86 -73.96 -11.12 -18.25
C SER A 86 -74.37 -10.26 -17.05
N SER A 87 -74.20 -10.82 -15.84
CA SER A 87 -74.78 -10.31 -14.59
C SER A 87 -73.89 -9.34 -13.80
N SER A 88 -72.82 -8.78 -14.38
CA SER A 88 -71.81 -7.98 -13.67
C SER A 88 -71.55 -6.57 -14.24
N LEU A 89 -72.59 -5.90 -14.75
CA LEU A 89 -72.46 -4.67 -15.58
C LEU A 89 -72.73 -3.32 -14.87
N GLU A 90 -72.88 -3.25 -13.55
CA GLU A 90 -73.27 -1.99 -12.87
C GLU A 90 -72.26 -0.84 -13.01
N HIS A 91 -70.96 -1.12 -13.17
CA HIS A 91 -69.91 -0.08 -13.17
C HIS A 91 -69.83 0.80 -14.43
N TYR A 92 -70.58 0.47 -15.49
CA TYR A 92 -70.36 1.07 -16.80
C TYR A 92 -71.54 1.84 -17.39
N LYS A 93 -72.60 2.05 -16.60
CA LYS A 93 -73.76 2.79 -17.05
C LYS A 93 -73.42 4.29 -17.15
N ILE A 94 -73.60 4.85 -18.34
CA ILE A 94 -73.51 6.31 -18.53
C ILE A 94 -74.72 6.95 -17.82
N PRO A 95 -74.51 7.89 -16.87
CA PRO A 95 -75.60 8.53 -16.15
C PRO A 95 -76.54 9.28 -17.09
N THR A 96 -77.80 9.39 -16.71
CA THR A 96 -78.79 10.21 -17.42
C THR A 96 -78.43 11.70 -17.30
N ASP A 97 -78.88 12.51 -18.25
CA ASP A 97 -78.63 13.96 -18.20
C ASP A 97 -79.24 14.60 -16.95
N ASP A 98 -80.37 14.10 -16.43
CA ASP A 98 -80.93 14.55 -15.14
C ASP A 98 -79.96 14.34 -13.97
N LYS A 99 -79.28 13.19 -13.93
CA LYS A 99 -78.30 12.90 -12.89
C LYS A 99 -77.06 13.77 -13.05
N LEU A 100 -76.60 13.96 -14.28
CA LEU A 100 -75.49 14.87 -14.58
C LEU A 100 -75.83 16.31 -14.20
N GLN A 101 -77.09 16.72 -14.36
CA GLN A 101 -77.54 18.07 -14.01
C GLN A 101 -77.55 18.28 -12.49
N GLU A 102 -78.02 17.29 -11.72
CA GLU A 102 -77.95 17.29 -10.26
C GLU A 102 -76.49 17.42 -9.79
N VAL A 103 -75.61 16.60 -10.34
CA VAL A 103 -74.17 16.62 -10.02
C VAL A 103 -73.54 17.96 -10.41
N PHE A 104 -73.82 18.49 -11.60
CA PHE A 104 -73.32 19.79 -12.03
C PHE A 104 -73.74 20.89 -11.07
N LYS A 105 -75.03 20.90 -10.64
CA LYS A 105 -75.54 21.88 -9.67
C LYS A 105 -74.85 21.75 -8.31
N ASP A 106 -74.64 20.54 -7.82
CA ASP A 106 -73.90 20.28 -6.57
C ASP A 106 -72.46 20.81 -6.65
N LYS A 107 -71.72 20.42 -7.68
CA LYS A 107 -70.33 20.87 -7.89
C LYS A 107 -70.24 22.38 -8.11
N ASN A 108 -71.15 22.95 -8.89
CA ASN A 108 -71.20 24.39 -9.10
C ASN A 108 -71.62 25.14 -7.83
N GLY A 109 -72.47 24.58 -6.98
CA GLY A 109 -72.77 25.12 -5.66
C GLY A 109 -71.55 25.16 -4.74
N PHE A 110 -70.68 24.17 -4.85
CA PHE A 110 -69.42 24.13 -4.08
C PHE A 110 -68.36 25.11 -4.61
N TYR A 111 -68.14 25.16 -5.94
CA TYR A 111 -67.06 25.93 -6.57
C TYR A 111 -67.45 27.34 -7.03
N GLY A 112 -68.68 27.53 -7.52
CA GLY A 112 -69.26 28.83 -7.87
C GLY A 112 -68.78 29.43 -9.20
N TYR A 113 -68.26 28.65 -10.15
CA TYR A 113 -67.71 29.21 -11.40
C TYR A 113 -68.77 29.73 -12.38
N PHE A 114 -69.87 29.00 -12.51
CA PHE A 114 -70.95 29.25 -13.48
C PHE A 114 -72.22 29.74 -12.77
N ALA A 115 -73.17 30.29 -13.52
CA ALA A 115 -74.49 30.60 -12.96
C ALA A 115 -75.24 29.29 -12.59
N THR A 116 -76.12 29.34 -11.59
CA THR A 116 -76.87 28.16 -11.11
C THR A 116 -77.70 27.46 -12.19
N ASP A 117 -78.17 28.22 -13.17
CA ASP A 117 -79.00 27.77 -14.29
C ASP A 117 -78.31 27.94 -15.64
N ASP A 118 -76.97 27.90 -15.65
CA ASP A 118 -76.16 27.98 -16.87
C ASP A 118 -76.30 26.69 -17.71
N LEU A 119 -77.30 26.67 -18.60
CA LEU A 119 -77.60 25.54 -19.46
C LEU A 119 -76.46 25.23 -20.45
N GLU A 120 -75.73 26.25 -20.90
CA GLU A 120 -74.60 26.06 -21.82
C GLU A 120 -73.43 25.39 -21.10
N ALA A 121 -73.07 25.87 -19.90
CA ALA A 121 -72.04 25.24 -19.07
C ALA A 121 -72.43 23.81 -18.69
N PHE A 122 -73.70 23.56 -18.35
CA PHE A 122 -74.19 22.20 -18.11
C PHE A 122 -74.03 21.30 -19.36
N HIS A 123 -74.37 21.79 -20.55
CA HIS A 123 -74.21 21.02 -21.77
C HIS A 123 -72.74 20.64 -22.00
N LYS A 124 -71.83 21.60 -21.86
CA LYS A 124 -70.38 21.36 -21.96
C LYS A 124 -69.89 20.41 -20.88
N PHE A 125 -70.39 20.52 -19.63
CA PHE A 125 -70.08 19.56 -18.55
C PHE A 125 -70.46 18.13 -18.94
N SER A 126 -71.67 17.92 -19.47
CA SER A 126 -72.16 16.62 -19.91
C SER A 126 -71.27 16.04 -21.02
N VAL A 127 -70.87 16.87 -21.98
CA VAL A 127 -69.94 16.51 -23.07
C VAL A 127 -68.57 16.09 -22.52
N VAL A 128 -67.97 16.90 -21.64
CA VAL A 128 -66.67 16.62 -21.01
C VAL A 128 -66.72 15.34 -20.18
N TYR A 129 -67.77 15.15 -19.37
CA TYR A 129 -67.92 13.94 -18.56
C TYR A 129 -67.99 12.69 -19.44
N LYS A 130 -68.86 12.69 -20.46
CA LYS A 130 -68.99 11.57 -21.41
C LYS A 130 -67.67 11.28 -22.12
N PHE A 131 -66.92 12.32 -22.48
CA PHE A 131 -65.60 12.20 -23.06
C PHE A 131 -64.58 11.53 -22.13
N LEU A 132 -64.48 11.97 -20.88
CA LEU A 132 -63.58 11.40 -19.89
C LEU A 132 -63.99 9.97 -19.48
N GLN A 133 -65.29 9.67 -19.42
CA GLN A 133 -65.77 8.33 -19.14
C GLN A 133 -65.42 7.35 -20.27
N LEU A 134 -65.52 7.76 -21.54
CA LEU A 134 -65.05 6.94 -22.66
C LEU A 134 -63.54 6.67 -22.58
N ALA A 135 -62.76 7.68 -22.20
CA ALA A 135 -61.32 7.55 -22.02
C ALA A 135 -60.99 6.53 -20.92
N SER A 136 -61.62 6.68 -19.76
CA SER A 136 -61.46 5.81 -18.60
C SER A 136 -61.82 4.36 -18.90
N ASN A 137 -62.96 4.12 -19.54
CA ASN A 137 -63.48 2.77 -19.76
C ASN A 137 -62.77 2.02 -20.89
N TYR A 138 -62.37 2.69 -21.98
CA TYR A 138 -61.95 2.00 -23.21
C TYR A 138 -60.57 2.40 -23.74
N VAL A 139 -60.01 3.52 -23.30
CA VAL A 139 -58.67 3.94 -23.74
C VAL A 139 -57.64 3.59 -22.67
N ASN A 140 -57.92 3.98 -21.42
CA ASN A 140 -57.04 3.68 -20.29
C ASN A 140 -57.42 2.37 -19.58
N CYS A 141 -58.67 1.89 -19.77
CA CYS A 141 -59.24 0.72 -19.10
C CYS A 141 -59.04 0.75 -17.57
N ASP A 142 -59.09 1.94 -16.97
CA ASP A 142 -58.81 2.16 -15.54
C ASP A 142 -60.06 2.07 -14.66
N ASN A 143 -61.26 2.05 -15.28
CA ASN A 143 -62.56 1.95 -14.61
C ASN A 143 -62.69 2.91 -13.41
N SER A 144 -62.27 4.16 -13.63
CA SER A 144 -62.22 5.20 -12.61
C SER A 144 -63.58 5.37 -11.92
N ASN A 145 -63.53 5.69 -10.62
CA ASN A 145 -64.72 5.92 -9.82
C ASN A 145 -65.56 7.08 -10.42
N GLN A 146 -66.87 6.87 -10.58
CA GLN A 146 -67.77 7.87 -11.16
C GLN A 146 -67.76 9.21 -10.40
N LEU A 147 -67.66 9.19 -9.06
CA LEU A 147 -67.61 10.41 -8.25
C LEU A 147 -66.35 11.23 -8.54
N GLU A 148 -65.21 10.57 -8.77
CA GLU A 148 -63.96 11.22 -9.16
C GLU A 148 -64.04 11.77 -10.58
N LEU A 149 -64.69 11.05 -11.50
CA LEU A 149 -64.91 11.51 -12.87
C LEU A 149 -65.84 12.73 -12.95
N TYR A 150 -66.87 12.81 -12.10
CA TYR A 150 -67.72 14.01 -12.00
C TYR A 150 -66.92 15.24 -11.58
N GLU A 151 -66.10 15.08 -10.54
CA GLU A 151 -65.21 16.12 -10.04
C GLU A 151 -64.24 16.56 -11.14
N CYS A 152 -63.55 15.60 -11.75
CA CYS A 152 -62.63 15.80 -12.85
C CYS A 152 -63.29 16.56 -14.02
N ALA A 153 -64.48 16.14 -14.45
CA ALA A 153 -65.19 16.76 -15.56
C ALA A 153 -65.56 18.22 -15.27
N TYR A 154 -65.99 18.52 -14.04
CA TYR A 154 -66.31 19.89 -13.64
C TYR A 154 -65.06 20.77 -13.67
N LYS A 155 -63.95 20.32 -13.07
CA LYS A 155 -62.71 21.09 -13.07
C LYS A 155 -62.12 21.29 -14.46
N THR A 156 -62.24 20.28 -15.30
CA THR A 156 -61.86 20.34 -16.72
C THR A 156 -62.69 21.38 -17.45
N LEU A 157 -64.02 21.42 -17.21
CA LEU A 157 -64.88 22.46 -17.77
C LEU A 157 -64.44 23.86 -17.33
N VAL A 158 -64.07 24.05 -16.05
CA VAL A 158 -63.60 25.35 -15.56
C VAL A 158 -62.33 25.79 -16.30
N CYS A 159 -61.38 24.88 -16.53
CA CYS A 159 -60.10 25.23 -17.17
C CYS A 159 -60.21 25.39 -18.70
N PHE A 160 -61.10 24.64 -19.36
CA PHE A 160 -61.13 24.52 -20.82
C PHE A 160 -62.45 24.92 -21.48
N GLY A 161 -63.52 25.18 -20.71
CA GLY A 161 -64.88 25.35 -21.25
C GLY A 161 -65.34 26.79 -21.49
N GLY A 162 -64.65 27.77 -20.91
CA GLY A 162 -65.04 29.20 -20.94
C GLY A 162 -64.41 30.04 -22.05
N LEU A 163 -63.68 29.42 -22.98
CA LEU A 163 -62.90 30.14 -24.00
C LEU A 163 -63.82 30.69 -25.08
N GLU A 164 -63.70 31.98 -25.39
CA GLU A 164 -64.53 32.67 -26.40
C GLU A 164 -64.24 32.05 -27.80
N ASP A 165 -65.28 31.89 -28.63
CA ASP A 165 -65.20 31.29 -30.00
C ASP A 165 -64.78 29.80 -30.11
N GLN A 166 -64.83 29.03 -29.02
CA GLN A 166 -64.48 27.62 -29.05
C GLN A 166 -65.70 26.71 -29.33
N THR A 167 -65.60 25.89 -30.38
CA THR A 167 -66.55 24.78 -30.59
C THR A 167 -66.27 23.65 -29.59
N GLU A 168 -67.29 22.86 -29.26
CA GLU A 168 -67.13 21.66 -28.41
C GLU A 168 -65.98 20.76 -28.86
N LEU A 169 -65.81 20.62 -30.18
CA LEU A 169 -64.75 19.81 -30.75
C LEU A 169 -63.36 20.34 -30.37
N LYS A 170 -63.12 21.65 -30.51
CA LYS A 170 -61.84 22.25 -30.14
C LYS A 170 -61.57 22.14 -28.63
N MET A 171 -62.62 22.20 -27.80
CA MET A 171 -62.49 21.99 -26.35
C MET A 171 -62.01 20.57 -26.05
N LEU A 172 -62.64 19.56 -26.65
CA LEU A 172 -62.23 18.17 -26.47
C LEU A 172 -60.83 17.89 -27.02
N GLU A 173 -60.42 18.52 -28.13
CA GLU A 173 -59.07 18.41 -28.67
C GLU A 173 -58.00 18.93 -27.70
N ARG A 174 -58.25 20.06 -27.02
CA ARG A 174 -57.34 20.58 -25.98
C ARG A 174 -57.27 19.67 -24.76
N ILE A 175 -58.41 19.12 -24.34
CA ILE A 175 -58.45 18.15 -23.22
C ILE A 175 -57.66 16.88 -23.60
N GLU A 176 -57.81 16.38 -24.83
CA GLU A 176 -57.03 15.24 -25.33
C GLU A 176 -55.53 15.55 -25.33
N GLU A 177 -55.12 16.73 -25.82
CA GLU A 177 -53.72 17.15 -25.84
C GLU A 177 -53.12 17.26 -24.42
N PHE A 178 -53.88 17.78 -23.46
CA PHE A 178 -53.49 17.80 -22.06
C PHE A 178 -53.28 16.39 -21.50
N LEU A 179 -54.24 15.48 -21.73
CA LEU A 179 -54.15 14.08 -21.31
C LEU A 179 -52.91 13.39 -21.89
N LEU A 180 -52.67 13.55 -23.19
CA LEU A 180 -51.51 12.97 -23.89
C LEU A 180 -50.19 13.53 -23.35
N THR A 181 -50.13 14.83 -23.06
CA THR A 181 -48.94 15.48 -22.48
C THR A 181 -48.65 14.91 -21.09
N LYS A 182 -49.67 14.72 -20.25
CA LYS A 182 -49.53 14.12 -18.91
C LYS A 182 -49.13 12.65 -18.98
N GLN A 183 -49.71 11.87 -19.88
CA GLN A 183 -49.34 10.48 -20.12
C GLN A 183 -47.89 10.33 -20.59
N ALA A 184 -47.44 11.16 -21.55
CA ALA A 184 -46.06 11.13 -22.05
C ALA A 184 -45.02 11.47 -20.97
N SER A 185 -45.41 12.25 -19.96
CA SER A 185 -44.54 12.66 -18.85
C SER A 185 -44.45 11.64 -17.70
N GLN A 186 -45.26 10.58 -17.69
CA GLN A 186 -45.36 9.64 -16.57
C GLN A 186 -45.12 8.19 -17.01
N THR A 187 -44.38 7.44 -16.21
CA THR A 187 -43.92 6.06 -16.51
C THR A 187 -44.96 4.96 -16.23
N ALA A 188 -46.18 5.30 -15.78
CA ALA A 188 -47.21 4.32 -15.41
C ALA A 188 -48.61 4.73 -15.90
N ASN A 189 -49.46 3.75 -16.22
CA ASN A 189 -50.88 3.90 -16.57
C ASN A 189 -51.68 4.42 -15.36
N LYS A 190 -51.59 5.72 -15.05
CA LYS A 190 -52.43 6.35 -14.03
C LYS A 190 -53.86 6.51 -14.52
N SER A 191 -54.80 6.51 -13.58
CA SER A 191 -56.21 6.72 -13.87
C SER A 191 -56.48 8.12 -14.46
N ILE A 192 -57.54 8.28 -15.23
CA ILE A 192 -57.94 9.58 -15.81
C ILE A 192 -58.04 10.68 -14.74
N PRO A 193 -58.71 10.49 -13.58
CA PRO A 193 -58.72 11.50 -12.52
C PRO A 193 -57.32 11.90 -12.03
N ALA A 194 -56.38 10.97 -11.95
CA ALA A 194 -55.00 11.27 -11.53
C ALA A 194 -54.19 12.00 -12.62
N LEU A 195 -54.47 11.72 -13.90
CA LEU A 195 -53.91 12.48 -15.03
C LEU A 195 -54.49 13.90 -15.09
N MET A 196 -55.75 14.04 -14.69
CA MET A 196 -56.53 15.27 -14.65
C MET A 196 -56.63 15.85 -13.23
N ASP A 197 -55.57 15.77 -12.42
CA ASP A 197 -55.49 16.43 -11.11
C ASP A 197 -55.36 17.95 -11.25
N LEU A 198 -56.36 18.55 -11.88
CA LEU A 198 -56.59 19.97 -11.92
C LEU A 198 -57.03 20.37 -10.52
N GLN A 199 -56.26 21.24 -9.89
CA GLN A 199 -56.64 21.79 -8.59
C GLN A 199 -57.18 23.18 -8.84
N ILE A 200 -58.48 23.37 -8.57
CA ILE A 200 -59.15 24.66 -8.66
C ILE A 200 -59.67 25.04 -7.28
N GLY A 201 -59.57 26.33 -6.93
CA GLY A 201 -60.19 26.88 -5.72
C GLY A 201 -61.68 27.16 -5.92
N LYS A 202 -62.32 27.76 -4.92
CA LYS A 202 -63.64 28.39 -5.14
C LYS A 202 -63.45 29.68 -5.93
N LYS A 203 -64.42 30.08 -6.76
CA LYS A 203 -64.35 31.33 -7.53
C LYS A 203 -64.16 32.56 -6.65
N ASN A 204 -64.78 32.60 -5.47
CA ASN A 204 -64.76 33.68 -4.47
C ASN A 204 -63.85 34.90 -4.80
N GLY A 205 -64.37 35.84 -5.61
CA GLY A 205 -63.74 37.13 -5.89
C GLY A 205 -62.69 37.15 -7.00
N ILE A 206 -62.36 36.02 -7.65
CA ILE A 206 -61.40 36.00 -8.75
C ILE A 206 -62.02 36.45 -10.08
N HIS A 207 -61.21 37.12 -10.90
CA HIS A 207 -61.52 37.60 -12.24
C HIS A 207 -61.50 36.43 -13.25
N PHE A 208 -62.48 35.53 -13.14
CA PHE A 208 -62.51 34.26 -13.89
C PHE A 208 -62.46 34.43 -15.41
N LYS A 209 -63.06 35.49 -15.96
CA LYS A 209 -63.06 35.72 -17.41
C LYS A 209 -61.63 36.02 -17.90
N GLU A 210 -60.92 36.85 -17.17
CA GLU A 210 -59.55 37.26 -17.42
C GLU A 210 -58.58 36.08 -17.24
N TRP A 211 -58.80 35.23 -16.24
CA TRP A 211 -58.06 33.96 -16.11
C TRP A 211 -58.29 33.02 -17.29
N THR A 212 -59.51 32.96 -17.82
CA THR A 212 -59.81 32.14 -18.98
C THR A 212 -59.05 32.64 -20.22
N GLN A 213 -58.95 33.97 -20.40
CA GLN A 213 -58.13 34.58 -21.45
C GLN A 213 -56.62 34.32 -21.25
N PHE A 214 -56.16 34.35 -20.00
CA PHE A 214 -54.77 33.99 -19.66
C PHE A 214 -54.47 32.54 -20.00
N ILE A 215 -55.40 31.62 -19.68
CA ILE A 215 -55.31 30.21 -20.04
C ILE A 215 -55.34 30.03 -21.55
N GLU A 216 -56.17 30.78 -22.26
CA GLU A 216 -56.19 30.75 -23.72
C GLU A 216 -54.84 31.13 -24.33
N LYS A 217 -54.22 32.17 -23.80
CA LYS A 217 -52.99 32.76 -24.33
C LYS A 217 -51.75 31.90 -24.08
N TYR A 218 -51.67 31.24 -22.92
CA TYR A 218 -50.48 30.50 -22.48
C TYR A 218 -50.69 28.99 -22.32
N ASP A 219 -51.89 28.52 -22.62
CA ASP A 219 -52.28 27.11 -22.67
C ASP A 219 -51.88 26.37 -21.38
N LEU A 220 -51.37 25.15 -21.47
CA LEU A 220 -51.12 24.27 -20.30
C LEU A 220 -50.20 24.87 -19.23
N LYS A 221 -49.32 25.81 -19.60
CA LYS A 221 -48.39 26.46 -18.65
C LYS A 221 -49.13 27.34 -17.64
N SER A 222 -50.24 27.93 -18.06
CA SER A 222 -51.05 28.82 -17.22
C SER A 222 -51.83 28.08 -16.12
N ILE A 223 -52.21 26.81 -16.37
CA ILE A 223 -53.06 26.02 -15.48
C ILE A 223 -52.40 25.82 -14.11
N ALA A 224 -51.06 25.72 -14.08
CA ALA A 224 -50.31 25.63 -12.84
C ALA A 224 -50.51 26.86 -11.93
N PHE A 225 -50.66 28.05 -12.51
CA PHE A 225 -50.93 29.30 -11.79
C PHE A 225 -52.39 29.41 -11.38
N PHE A 226 -53.32 28.94 -12.22
CA PHE A 226 -54.75 29.04 -11.95
C PHE A 226 -55.19 28.35 -10.65
N LYS A 227 -54.49 27.28 -10.24
CA LYS A 227 -54.65 26.64 -8.93
C LYS A 227 -54.54 27.63 -7.75
N ARG A 228 -53.67 28.62 -7.89
CA ARG A 228 -53.37 29.67 -6.91
C ARG A 228 -53.93 31.03 -7.38
N ALA A 229 -55.00 31.03 -8.19
CA ALA A 229 -55.55 32.25 -8.78
C ALA A 229 -55.92 33.30 -7.71
N HIS A 230 -56.51 32.87 -6.59
CA HIS A 230 -56.88 33.77 -5.51
C HIS A 230 -55.66 34.48 -4.90
N ASP A 231 -54.59 33.73 -4.65
CA ASP A 231 -53.35 34.24 -4.07
C ASP A 231 -52.66 35.24 -4.99
N ILE A 232 -52.60 34.91 -6.29
CA ILE A 232 -52.05 35.79 -7.33
C ILE A 232 -52.86 37.09 -7.41
N GLU A 233 -54.19 37.00 -7.42
CA GLU A 233 -55.06 38.18 -7.46
C GLU A 233 -55.07 38.98 -6.15
N GLU A 234 -54.81 38.37 -5.00
CA GLU A 234 -54.64 39.11 -3.76
C GLU A 234 -53.50 40.12 -3.89
N LYS A 235 -52.43 39.77 -4.62
CA LYS A 235 -51.31 40.65 -4.96
C LYS A 235 -51.62 41.60 -6.11
N LEU A 236 -52.04 41.07 -7.25
CA LEU A 236 -52.17 41.84 -8.50
C LEU A 236 -53.48 42.64 -8.59
N LYS A 237 -54.50 42.28 -7.81
CA LYS A 237 -55.89 42.77 -7.89
C LYS A 237 -56.59 42.48 -9.24
N ARG A 238 -55.95 41.70 -10.11
CA ARG A 238 -56.44 41.23 -11.41
C ARG A 238 -55.73 39.93 -11.80
N ALA A 239 -56.26 39.22 -12.80
CA ALA A 239 -55.53 38.12 -13.41
C ALA A 239 -54.20 38.60 -14.05
N PRO A 240 -53.18 37.73 -14.11
CA PRO A 240 -51.89 38.07 -14.72
C PRO A 240 -52.01 38.23 -16.25
N GLU A 241 -51.18 39.11 -16.82
CA GLU A 241 -51.09 39.35 -18.26
C GLU A 241 -50.03 38.47 -18.94
N THR A 242 -49.02 38.04 -18.17
CA THR A 242 -47.88 37.22 -18.63
C THR A 242 -47.52 36.10 -17.64
N LEU A 243 -46.87 35.04 -18.13
CA LEU A 243 -46.35 33.95 -17.28
C LEU A 243 -45.31 34.45 -16.27
N VAL A 244 -44.50 35.44 -16.64
CA VAL A 244 -43.49 36.04 -15.75
C VAL A 244 -44.16 36.78 -14.61
N GLU A 245 -45.20 37.57 -14.90
CA GLU A 245 -45.96 38.28 -13.87
C GLU A 245 -46.68 37.31 -12.92
N ALA A 246 -47.29 36.24 -13.46
CA ALA A 246 -47.96 35.22 -12.64
C ALA A 246 -46.96 34.55 -11.67
N PHE A 247 -45.77 34.22 -12.17
CA PHE A 247 -44.69 33.63 -11.39
C PHE A 247 -44.15 34.58 -10.31
N GLU A 248 -43.97 35.85 -10.65
CA GLU A 248 -43.56 36.89 -9.70
C GLU A 248 -44.58 37.10 -8.57
N ALA A 249 -45.87 37.12 -8.91
CA ALA A 249 -46.94 37.25 -7.93
C ALA A 249 -47.01 36.06 -6.97
N LEU A 250 -46.75 34.84 -7.47
CA LEU A 250 -46.64 33.65 -6.62
C LEU A 250 -45.45 33.76 -5.66
N ALA A 251 -44.26 34.10 -6.16
CA ALA A 251 -43.09 34.28 -5.29
C ALA A 251 -43.35 35.35 -4.21
N GLN A 252 -44.04 36.45 -4.53
CA GLN A 252 -44.42 37.46 -3.54
C GLN A 252 -45.45 36.97 -2.50
N THR A 253 -46.20 35.94 -2.84
CA THR A 253 -47.23 35.36 -1.96
C THR A 253 -46.64 34.29 -1.06
N ASP A 254 -45.82 33.41 -1.62
CA ASP A 254 -45.27 32.25 -0.91
C ASP A 254 -44.04 32.62 -0.05
N TYR A 255 -43.38 33.75 -0.31
CA TYR A 255 -42.25 34.25 0.49
C TYR A 255 -42.55 35.65 1.07
N ARG A 256 -42.86 35.73 2.36
CA ARG A 256 -43.21 37.00 3.03
C ARG A 256 -42.10 38.05 2.98
N ARG A 257 -40.84 37.59 2.98
CA ARG A 257 -39.63 38.42 2.91
C ARG A 257 -39.11 38.61 1.47
N TYR A 258 -39.95 38.39 0.45
CA TYR A 258 -39.60 38.55 -0.97
C TYR A 258 -38.80 39.81 -1.29
N TRP A 259 -39.15 40.94 -0.67
CA TRP A 259 -38.54 42.25 -0.95
C TRP A 259 -37.07 42.38 -0.53
N GLU A 260 -36.56 41.47 0.30
CA GLU A 260 -35.15 41.47 0.73
C GLU A 260 -34.24 40.87 -0.35
N ASP A 261 -34.71 39.86 -1.08
CA ASP A 261 -34.01 39.27 -2.23
C ASP A 261 -35.01 38.67 -3.25
N PRO A 262 -35.52 39.49 -4.18
CA PRO A 262 -36.49 39.04 -5.19
C PRO A 262 -35.94 37.97 -6.14
N GLU A 263 -34.64 37.96 -6.41
CA GLU A 263 -34.02 37.00 -7.31
C GLU A 263 -33.96 35.61 -6.66
N LEU A 264 -33.52 35.54 -5.41
CA LEU A 264 -33.53 34.31 -4.65
C LEU A 264 -34.96 33.77 -4.47
N ALA A 265 -35.94 34.63 -4.16
CA ALA A 265 -37.33 34.19 -4.01
C ALA A 265 -37.89 33.58 -5.31
N LYS A 266 -37.56 34.18 -6.48
CA LYS A 266 -37.90 33.61 -7.79
C LYS A 266 -37.24 32.25 -8.01
N VAL A 267 -35.98 32.10 -7.64
CA VAL A 267 -35.27 30.82 -7.75
C VAL A 267 -35.88 29.77 -6.81
N CYS A 268 -36.20 30.14 -5.56
CA CYS A 268 -36.89 29.26 -4.63
C CYS A 268 -38.26 28.82 -5.15
N GLU A 269 -39.06 29.75 -5.70
CA GLU A 269 -40.35 29.44 -6.33
C GLU A 269 -40.20 28.47 -7.51
N GLN A 270 -39.18 28.67 -8.36
CA GLN A 270 -38.93 27.83 -9.54
C GLN A 270 -38.75 26.35 -9.16
N TYR A 271 -38.17 26.09 -7.99
CA TYR A 271 -37.85 24.75 -7.50
C TYR A 271 -38.70 24.33 -6.30
N ASN A 272 -39.80 25.03 -6.01
CA ASN A 272 -40.70 24.79 -4.87
C ASN A 272 -39.97 24.66 -3.51
N VAL A 273 -39.00 25.52 -3.26
CA VAL A 273 -38.22 25.53 -2.01
C VAL A 273 -39.08 26.10 -0.86
N PRO A 274 -39.16 25.47 0.32
CA PRO A 274 -39.98 25.99 1.42
C PRO A 274 -39.58 27.41 1.88
N GLU A 275 -40.55 28.23 2.30
CA GLU A 275 -40.32 29.58 2.84
C GLU A 275 -39.30 29.57 4.00
N THR A 276 -39.28 28.51 4.82
CA THR A 276 -38.31 28.37 5.92
C THR A 276 -36.86 28.32 5.44
N VAL A 277 -36.59 27.72 4.28
CA VAL A 277 -35.26 27.67 3.67
C VAL A 277 -34.90 29.03 3.06
N PHE A 278 -35.83 29.66 2.35
CA PHE A 278 -35.65 31.03 1.85
C PHE A 278 -35.30 32.01 2.97
N ASN A 279 -36.05 31.99 4.07
CA ASN A 279 -35.79 32.83 5.23
C ASN A 279 -34.44 32.51 5.87
N ARG A 280 -34.06 31.23 5.96
CA ARG A 280 -32.74 30.81 6.44
C ARG A 280 -31.62 31.37 5.57
N CYS A 281 -31.79 31.39 4.23
CA CYS A 281 -30.83 32.03 3.34
C CYS A 281 -30.67 33.52 3.64
N LEU A 282 -31.77 34.25 3.85
CA LEU A 282 -31.70 35.67 4.21
C LEU A 282 -31.03 35.91 5.58
N ASP A 283 -31.32 35.06 6.56
CA ASP A 283 -30.79 35.17 7.94
C ASP A 283 -29.27 34.94 8.03
N LEU A 284 -28.70 34.21 7.07
CA LEU A 284 -27.26 33.94 7.01
C LEU A 284 -26.45 35.14 6.50
N GLU A 285 -27.09 36.27 6.19
CA GLU A 285 -26.47 37.47 5.60
C GLU A 285 -25.55 37.13 4.42
N ILE A 286 -26.00 36.24 3.53
CA ILE A 286 -25.20 35.59 2.47
C ILE A 286 -24.40 36.59 1.62
N ASN A 287 -24.90 37.80 1.46
CA ASN A 287 -24.19 38.88 0.76
C ASN A 287 -22.80 39.21 1.34
N LYS A 288 -22.55 38.90 2.61
CA LYS A 288 -21.26 39.02 3.29
C LYS A 288 -20.40 37.76 3.18
N LEU A 289 -21.00 36.62 2.85
CA LEU A 289 -20.34 35.32 2.76
C LEU A 289 -19.77 35.03 1.37
N TRP A 290 -20.33 35.60 0.30
CA TRP A 290 -19.84 35.35 -1.07
C TRP A 290 -18.34 35.64 -1.20
N LYS A 291 -17.59 34.61 -1.58
CA LYS A 291 -16.18 34.73 -1.96
C LYS A 291 -16.01 35.75 -3.10
N ALA A 292 -14.87 36.44 -3.13
CA ALA A 292 -14.55 37.37 -4.22
C ALA A 292 -13.84 36.67 -5.39
N LYS A 293 -13.20 35.54 -5.12
CA LYS A 293 -12.39 34.75 -6.05
C LYS A 293 -12.71 33.26 -5.87
N ASP A 294 -12.51 32.50 -6.95
CA ASP A 294 -12.69 31.06 -6.97
C ASP A 294 -11.47 30.44 -7.64
N ASN A 295 -10.69 29.68 -6.88
CA ASN A 295 -9.45 29.04 -7.30
C ASN A 295 -9.69 27.70 -7.99
N LEU A 296 -10.94 27.22 -8.10
CA LEU A 296 -11.24 25.99 -8.83
C LEU A 296 -11.06 26.17 -10.35
N PRO A 297 -10.67 25.12 -11.07
CA PRO A 297 -10.55 25.15 -12.53
C PRO A 297 -11.82 25.62 -13.25
N ASP A 298 -11.72 26.65 -14.07
CA ASP A 298 -12.84 27.17 -14.88
C ASP A 298 -12.83 26.53 -16.27
N ILE A 299 -13.26 25.26 -16.35
CA ILE A 299 -13.27 24.45 -17.58
C ILE A 299 -14.72 24.19 -18.02
N ILE A 300 -14.97 24.38 -19.31
CA ILE A 300 -16.26 24.08 -19.95
C ILE A 300 -16.11 22.83 -20.81
N ILE A 301 -16.94 21.82 -20.57
CA ILE A 301 -17.02 20.62 -21.40
C ILE A 301 -18.27 20.66 -22.27
N ASN A 302 -18.12 20.37 -23.55
CA ASN A 302 -19.22 20.27 -24.50
C ASN A 302 -19.55 18.80 -24.76
N GLY A 303 -20.79 18.39 -24.53
CA GLY A 303 -21.22 17.01 -24.76
C GLY A 303 -21.15 16.57 -26.22
N SER A 304 -21.07 17.51 -27.16
CA SER A 304 -20.80 17.20 -28.57
C SER A 304 -19.36 16.75 -28.85
N ASP A 305 -18.46 16.79 -27.86
CA ASP A 305 -17.11 16.26 -28.02
C ASP A 305 -17.16 14.77 -28.41
N PRO A 306 -16.34 14.31 -29.39
CA PRO A 306 -16.41 12.95 -29.92
C PRO A 306 -16.24 11.84 -28.87
N GLU A 307 -15.48 12.12 -27.80
CA GLU A 307 -15.25 11.21 -26.68
C GLU A 307 -16.48 11.04 -25.77
N ILE A 308 -17.40 12.00 -25.79
CA ILE A 308 -18.60 12.04 -24.95
C ILE A 308 -19.83 11.64 -25.77
N ASN A 309 -20.00 12.21 -26.97
CA ASN A 309 -21.09 11.91 -27.90
C ASN A 309 -22.51 12.06 -27.29
N HIS A 310 -22.71 13.10 -26.49
CA HIS A 310 -23.98 13.48 -25.87
C HIS A 310 -24.31 14.95 -26.14
N SER A 311 -24.59 15.29 -27.41
CA SER A 311 -24.90 16.66 -27.83
C SER A 311 -26.05 17.29 -27.03
N GLY A 312 -25.90 18.58 -26.72
CA GLY A 312 -26.88 19.35 -25.94
C GLY A 312 -26.69 19.27 -24.42
N TYR A 313 -25.65 18.61 -23.95
CA TYR A 313 -25.18 18.68 -22.56
C TYR A 313 -23.90 19.50 -22.45
N TYR A 314 -23.70 20.14 -21.29
CA TYR A 314 -22.48 20.85 -20.95
C TYR A 314 -22.12 20.63 -19.48
N LEU A 315 -20.85 20.63 -19.14
CA LEU A 315 -20.36 20.73 -17.76
C LEU A 315 -19.68 22.08 -17.58
N VAL A 316 -20.10 22.84 -16.56
CA VAL A 316 -19.55 24.19 -16.28
C VAL A 316 -19.35 24.39 -14.78
N LYS A 317 -18.44 25.29 -14.41
CA LYS A 317 -18.36 25.82 -13.05
C LYS A 317 -19.55 26.75 -12.79
N LEU A 318 -20.18 26.63 -11.62
CA LEU A 318 -21.28 27.50 -11.22
C LEU A 318 -20.72 28.89 -10.85
N PRO A 319 -21.29 30.00 -11.36
CA PRO A 319 -20.80 31.34 -11.03
C PRO A 319 -20.90 31.65 -9.53
N ILE A 320 -19.90 32.39 -9.01
CA ILE A 320 -19.72 32.70 -7.58
C ILE A 320 -21.00 33.21 -6.90
N LYS A 321 -21.77 34.07 -7.57
CA LYS A 321 -22.97 34.72 -7.00
C LYS A 321 -24.27 34.15 -7.53
N ASP A 322 -24.27 32.94 -8.10
CA ASP A 322 -25.50 32.32 -8.57
C ASP A 322 -26.35 31.88 -7.35
N PRO A 323 -27.56 32.41 -7.16
CA PRO A 323 -28.42 32.05 -6.01
C PRO A 323 -28.81 30.57 -6.00
N ARG A 324 -28.70 29.86 -7.13
CA ARG A 324 -28.97 28.41 -7.18
C ARG A 324 -27.96 27.59 -6.39
N SER A 325 -26.75 28.11 -6.15
CA SER A 325 -25.75 27.46 -5.27
C SER A 325 -26.29 27.18 -3.88
N LEU A 326 -27.23 28.01 -3.40
CA LEU A 326 -27.86 27.88 -2.08
C LEU A 326 -28.84 26.72 -1.96
N ILE A 327 -29.33 26.21 -3.10
CA ILE A 327 -30.44 25.26 -3.16
C ILE A 327 -30.21 24.12 -4.17
N LEU A 328 -28.96 23.82 -4.54
CA LEU A 328 -28.65 22.80 -5.55
C LEU A 328 -29.29 21.45 -5.23
N GLY A 329 -29.38 21.08 -3.96
CA GLY A 329 -30.09 19.89 -3.50
C GLY A 329 -31.57 19.88 -3.88
N TYR A 330 -32.28 21.00 -3.87
CA TYR A 330 -33.67 21.06 -4.37
C TYR A 330 -33.75 20.88 -5.89
N ILE A 331 -32.71 21.28 -6.61
CA ILE A 331 -32.64 21.18 -8.08
C ILE A 331 -32.34 19.74 -8.52
N THR A 332 -31.45 19.05 -7.82
CA THR A 332 -31.02 17.67 -8.13
C THR A 332 -31.64 16.60 -7.22
N ASN A 333 -32.53 16.98 -6.31
CA ASN A 333 -33.16 16.15 -5.28
C ASN A 333 -32.19 15.59 -4.20
N ASP A 334 -31.08 16.28 -3.91
CA ASP A 334 -30.08 15.91 -2.91
C ASP A 334 -30.13 16.84 -1.66
N CYS A 335 -29.28 16.60 -0.67
CA CYS A 335 -29.17 17.33 0.59
C CYS A 335 -28.28 18.58 0.56
N GLN A 336 -27.60 18.88 -0.56
CA GLN A 336 -26.73 20.05 -0.73
C GLN A 336 -27.53 21.36 -0.94
N SER A 337 -28.26 21.77 0.10
CA SER A 337 -29.04 23.01 0.18
C SER A 337 -28.95 23.63 1.57
N ILE A 338 -29.13 24.94 1.68
CA ILE A 338 -29.38 25.61 2.95
C ILE A 338 -30.62 25.00 3.64
N GLY A 339 -30.57 24.86 4.97
CA GLY A 339 -31.59 24.22 5.80
C GLY A 339 -31.59 22.69 5.78
N SER A 340 -30.64 22.06 5.07
CA SER A 340 -30.51 20.60 4.93
C SER A 340 -29.21 20.08 5.55
N LYS A 341 -28.99 18.76 5.52
CA LYS A 341 -27.76 18.14 6.06
C LYS A 341 -26.48 18.62 5.36
N GLY A 342 -26.57 19.00 4.08
CA GLY A 342 -25.46 19.54 3.30
C GLY A 342 -25.30 21.06 3.41
N GLU A 343 -26.01 21.75 4.33
CA GLU A 343 -25.88 23.21 4.51
C GLU A 343 -24.41 23.65 4.68
N PRO A 344 -23.55 22.99 5.47
CA PRO A 344 -22.17 23.45 5.57
C PRO A 344 -21.35 23.25 4.28
N CYS A 345 -21.63 22.24 3.43
CA CYS A 345 -21.02 22.19 2.08
C CYS A 345 -21.42 23.41 1.25
N VAL A 346 -22.69 23.82 1.35
CA VAL A 346 -23.20 24.99 0.65
C VAL A 346 -22.49 26.25 1.12
N LEU A 347 -22.38 26.44 2.44
CA LEU A 347 -21.67 27.56 3.04
C LEU A 347 -20.20 27.60 2.63
N ASP A 348 -19.51 26.46 2.66
CA ASP A 348 -18.11 26.35 2.24
C ASP A 348 -17.95 26.67 0.76
N GLY A 349 -18.81 26.14 -0.11
CA GLY A 349 -18.76 26.36 -1.56
C GLY A 349 -19.02 27.80 -1.98
N ILE A 350 -19.79 28.57 -1.22
CA ILE A 350 -20.04 29.99 -1.50
C ILE A 350 -19.01 30.93 -0.86
N SER A 351 -18.35 30.52 0.23
CA SER A 351 -17.50 31.40 1.04
C SER A 351 -15.99 31.16 0.93
N SER A 352 -15.56 29.93 0.68
CA SER A 352 -14.13 29.61 0.51
C SER A 352 -13.71 29.77 -0.95
N GLU A 353 -12.53 30.36 -1.17
CA GLU A 353 -11.92 30.44 -2.50
C GLU A 353 -11.47 29.06 -3.03
N TYR A 354 -11.34 28.05 -2.18
CA TYR A 354 -10.87 26.70 -2.52
C TYR A 354 -12.00 25.71 -2.76
N ASN A 355 -13.24 26.13 -2.57
CA ASN A 355 -14.43 25.30 -2.73
C ASN A 355 -15.37 25.91 -3.77
N GLY A 356 -16.35 25.16 -4.26
CA GLY A 356 -17.31 25.64 -5.25
C GLY A 356 -18.18 24.53 -5.80
N PHE A 357 -18.87 24.79 -6.92
CA PHE A 357 -19.80 23.83 -7.52
C PHE A 357 -19.55 23.71 -9.02
N TYR A 358 -19.64 22.49 -9.52
CA TYR A 358 -19.79 22.21 -10.94
C TYR A 358 -21.21 21.73 -11.21
N VAL A 359 -21.77 22.13 -12.35
CA VAL A 359 -23.12 21.74 -12.77
C VAL A 359 -23.10 21.19 -14.19
N MET A 360 -23.87 20.12 -14.39
CA MET A 360 -24.17 19.61 -15.72
C MET A 360 -25.48 20.23 -16.19
N LEU A 361 -25.42 20.89 -17.34
CA LEU A 361 -26.52 21.56 -18.00
C LEU A 361 -27.06 20.70 -19.14
N LYS A 362 -28.38 20.72 -19.30
CA LYS A 362 -29.06 20.13 -20.44
C LYS A 362 -29.88 21.19 -21.17
N LYS A 363 -29.79 21.18 -22.49
CA LYS A 363 -30.54 22.08 -23.34
C LYS A 363 -32.04 21.77 -23.31
N LYS A 364 -32.87 22.79 -23.12
CA LYS A 364 -34.34 22.69 -23.07
C LYS A 364 -35.00 22.49 -24.44
N THR A 365 -34.41 23.04 -25.51
CA THR A 365 -34.98 23.00 -26.86
C THR A 365 -33.95 22.58 -27.92
N SER A 366 -34.40 21.88 -28.96
CA SER A 366 -33.51 21.32 -29.99
C SER A 366 -33.09 22.31 -31.06
N GLN A 367 -33.68 23.51 -31.14
CA GLN A 367 -33.78 24.26 -32.40
C GLN A 367 -32.60 25.19 -32.77
N LYS A 368 -31.72 25.60 -31.84
CA LYS A 368 -30.53 26.43 -32.16
C LYS A 368 -29.33 26.10 -31.28
N GLU A 369 -28.12 26.00 -31.83
CA GLU A 369 -26.91 26.04 -31.01
C GLU A 369 -26.84 27.39 -30.28
N VAL A 370 -26.77 27.32 -28.96
CA VAL A 370 -26.70 28.48 -28.07
C VAL A 370 -25.67 28.15 -27.00
N SER A 371 -24.87 29.15 -26.63
CA SER A 371 -23.86 29.02 -25.57
C SER A 371 -24.51 28.71 -24.22
N PRO A 372 -23.94 27.82 -23.39
CA PRO A 372 -24.40 27.59 -22.03
C PRO A 372 -24.22 28.81 -21.11
N LEU A 373 -23.31 29.73 -21.48
CA LEU A 373 -23.02 30.97 -20.75
C LEU A 373 -23.41 32.21 -21.57
N LEU A 374 -23.88 33.24 -20.87
CA LEU A 374 -24.12 34.59 -21.39
C LEU A 374 -22.81 35.41 -21.44
N GLN A 375 -22.87 36.64 -21.99
CA GLN A 375 -21.70 37.51 -22.14
C GLN A 375 -21.05 37.90 -20.80
N ASP A 376 -21.83 37.96 -19.73
CA ASP A 376 -21.38 38.25 -18.36
C ASP A 376 -20.90 37.00 -17.60
N LYS A 377 -20.76 35.86 -18.31
CA LYS A 377 -20.40 34.54 -17.77
C LYS A 377 -21.44 33.91 -16.84
N THR A 378 -22.65 34.46 -16.74
CA THR A 378 -23.76 33.77 -16.06
C THR A 378 -24.32 32.64 -16.94
N ILE A 379 -24.99 31.67 -16.33
CA ILE A 379 -25.59 30.55 -17.07
C ILE A 379 -26.88 30.99 -17.78
N ASN A 380 -27.04 30.57 -19.03
CA ASN A 380 -28.23 30.85 -19.85
C ASN A 380 -29.41 29.94 -19.46
N TYR A 381 -30.04 30.23 -18.32
CA TYR A 381 -31.16 29.43 -17.80
C TYR A 381 -32.44 29.48 -18.63
N GLU A 382 -32.56 30.42 -19.59
CA GLU A 382 -33.66 30.39 -20.56
C GLU A 382 -33.57 29.16 -21.47
N ASN A 383 -32.35 28.77 -21.84
CA ASN A 383 -32.10 27.69 -22.80
C ASN A 383 -31.61 26.40 -22.15
N PHE A 384 -31.16 26.45 -20.90
CA PHE A 384 -30.57 25.32 -20.18
C PHE A 384 -31.26 25.07 -18.82
N GLU A 385 -31.27 23.81 -18.41
CA GLU A 385 -31.62 23.36 -17.06
C GLU A 385 -30.42 22.64 -16.42
N ILE A 386 -30.28 22.74 -15.10
CA ILE A 386 -29.32 21.94 -14.34
C ILE A 386 -29.90 20.53 -14.18
N VAL A 387 -29.11 19.52 -14.53
CA VAL A 387 -29.50 18.10 -14.47
C VAL A 387 -28.54 17.24 -13.66
N GLY A 388 -27.41 17.80 -13.25
CA GLY A 388 -26.47 17.19 -12.32
C GLY A 388 -25.59 18.26 -11.69
N GLN A 389 -25.00 17.94 -10.55
CA GLN A 389 -24.19 18.87 -9.79
C GLN A 389 -23.12 18.11 -8.99
N GLY A 390 -22.03 18.78 -8.63
CA GLY A 390 -21.11 18.30 -7.63
C GLY A 390 -20.45 19.47 -6.90
N TYR A 391 -20.55 19.44 -5.56
CA TYR A 391 -19.68 20.23 -4.70
C TYR A 391 -18.24 19.81 -4.95
N ALA A 392 -17.34 20.77 -5.11
CA ALA A 392 -15.94 20.50 -5.40
C ALA A 392 -15.02 21.38 -4.56
N TRP A 393 -13.85 20.85 -4.28
CA TRP A 393 -12.89 21.49 -3.40
C TRP A 393 -11.46 21.11 -3.77
N LEU A 394 -10.53 22.03 -3.52
CA LEU A 394 -9.10 21.75 -3.58
C LEU A 394 -8.66 21.09 -2.27
N SER A 395 -7.89 20.03 -2.41
CA SER A 395 -7.33 19.33 -1.28
C SER A 395 -6.11 20.07 -0.73
N MET A 396 -5.68 19.72 0.48
CA MET A 396 -4.41 20.15 1.04
C MET A 396 -3.23 19.89 0.11
N SER A 397 -3.37 18.92 -0.82
CA SER A 397 -2.43 18.51 -1.86
C SER A 397 -2.48 19.32 -3.15
N GLY A 398 -3.38 20.29 -3.22
CA GLY A 398 -3.67 21.02 -4.45
C GLY A 398 -4.46 20.22 -5.47
N ASN A 399 -4.96 19.01 -5.14
CA ASN A 399 -5.75 18.19 -6.06
C ASN A 399 -7.22 18.55 -6.01
N LEU A 400 -7.97 18.29 -7.10
CA LEU A 400 -9.39 18.58 -7.14
C LEU A 400 -10.22 17.36 -6.71
N THR A 401 -11.14 17.54 -5.78
CA THR A 401 -12.12 16.52 -5.39
C THR A 401 -13.53 16.98 -5.67
N ILE A 402 -14.38 16.08 -6.18
CA ILE A 402 -15.82 16.30 -6.41
C ILE A 402 -16.63 15.42 -5.46
N ASP A 403 -17.40 16.00 -4.54
CA ASP A 403 -17.86 15.34 -3.32
C ASP A 403 -19.37 15.50 -3.05
N SER A 404 -20.23 14.56 -3.47
CA SER A 404 -20.03 13.64 -4.59
C SER A 404 -20.68 14.23 -5.86
N TRP A 405 -20.71 13.48 -6.96
CA TRP A 405 -21.52 13.89 -8.11
C TRP A 405 -22.96 13.38 -8.03
N GLU A 406 -23.93 14.28 -8.14
CA GLU A 406 -25.36 13.98 -7.97
C GLU A 406 -26.18 14.38 -9.19
N ASN A 407 -26.81 13.41 -9.86
CA ASN A 407 -27.71 13.67 -10.99
C ASN A 407 -29.16 13.81 -10.53
N ALA A 408 -29.90 14.74 -11.14
CA ALA A 408 -31.33 14.93 -10.89
C ALA A 408 -32.17 13.68 -11.24
N ARG A 409 -31.67 12.88 -12.18
CA ARG A 409 -32.35 11.73 -12.80
C ARG A 409 -31.27 10.69 -13.18
N GLN A 410 -31.57 9.40 -13.02
CA GLN A 410 -30.58 8.32 -13.19
C GLN A 410 -30.16 8.07 -14.64
N LYS A 411 -31.02 8.42 -15.61
CA LYS A 411 -30.73 8.24 -17.05
C LYS A 411 -29.59 9.16 -17.55
N GLU A 412 -29.18 10.13 -16.75
CA GLU A 412 -28.08 11.05 -17.01
C GLU A 412 -26.72 10.52 -16.51
N ASP A 413 -26.68 9.38 -15.79
CA ASP A 413 -25.45 8.84 -15.19
C ASP A 413 -24.36 8.56 -16.22
N GLU A 414 -24.69 7.93 -17.35
CA GLU A 414 -23.70 7.62 -18.40
C GLU A 414 -23.08 8.90 -18.98
N THR A 415 -23.90 9.91 -19.25
CA THR A 415 -23.45 11.22 -19.73
C THR A 415 -22.59 11.93 -18.69
N ALA A 416 -22.98 11.91 -17.41
CA ALA A 416 -22.21 12.49 -16.33
C ALA A 416 -20.82 11.85 -16.19
N VAL A 417 -20.73 10.52 -16.26
CA VAL A 417 -19.45 9.80 -16.18
C VAL A 417 -18.53 10.19 -17.33
N ALA A 418 -19.03 10.27 -18.56
CA ALA A 418 -18.25 10.68 -19.72
C ALA A 418 -17.75 12.13 -19.59
N MET A 419 -18.65 13.04 -19.19
CA MET A 419 -18.31 14.46 -18.95
C MET A 419 -17.26 14.63 -17.86
N LEU A 420 -17.42 13.97 -16.72
CA LEU A 420 -16.51 14.07 -15.59
C LEU A 420 -15.13 13.50 -15.90
N ARG A 421 -15.05 12.41 -16.67
CA ARG A 421 -13.77 11.89 -17.16
C ARG A 421 -13.09 12.91 -18.07
N LYS A 422 -13.79 13.48 -19.05
CA LYS A 422 -13.22 14.49 -19.94
C LYS A 422 -12.74 15.72 -19.16
N PHE A 423 -13.60 16.23 -18.28
CA PHE A 423 -13.29 17.31 -17.36
C PHE A 423 -12.02 17.04 -16.55
N SER A 424 -11.94 15.89 -15.91
CA SER A 424 -10.82 15.53 -15.04
C SER A 424 -9.50 15.46 -15.80
N HIS A 425 -9.49 14.89 -17.02
CA HIS A 425 -8.30 14.90 -17.87
C HIS A 425 -7.90 16.31 -18.30
N MET A 426 -8.87 17.19 -18.59
CA MET A 426 -8.59 18.58 -18.93
C MET A 426 -8.05 19.37 -17.73
N VAL A 427 -8.60 19.16 -16.53
CA VAL A 427 -8.09 19.75 -15.28
C VAL A 427 -6.62 19.40 -15.10
N VAL A 428 -6.30 18.10 -15.15
CA VAL A 428 -4.93 17.62 -14.96
C VAL A 428 -3.99 18.20 -16.01
N SER A 429 -4.35 18.10 -17.30
CA SER A 429 -3.48 18.56 -18.40
C SER A 429 -3.32 20.09 -18.51
N GLN A 430 -4.29 20.88 -18.05
CA GLN A 430 -4.26 22.35 -18.17
C GLN A 430 -3.81 23.05 -16.89
N SER A 431 -3.66 22.33 -15.78
CA SER A 431 -3.23 22.90 -14.50
C SER A 431 -1.75 23.29 -14.44
N ASN A 432 -0.97 23.05 -15.50
CA ASN A 432 0.50 23.21 -15.50
C ASN A 432 1.20 22.46 -14.34
N GLY A 433 0.60 21.36 -13.88
CA GLY A 433 1.10 20.53 -12.79
C GLY A 433 0.70 20.99 -11.40
N ASP A 434 -0.18 21.98 -11.27
CA ASP A 434 -0.71 22.40 -9.97
C ASP A 434 -1.81 21.43 -9.46
N ILE A 435 -2.48 20.70 -10.36
CA ILE A 435 -3.43 19.62 -10.03
C ILE A 435 -2.96 18.35 -10.74
N VAL A 436 -2.52 17.34 -9.97
CA VAL A 436 -1.99 16.08 -10.53
C VAL A 436 -3.02 14.95 -10.54
N GLN A 437 -4.10 15.06 -9.76
CA GLN A 437 -5.21 14.12 -9.83
C GLN A 437 -6.56 14.78 -9.55
N VAL A 438 -7.61 14.11 -10.03
CA VAL A 438 -9.00 14.46 -9.75
C VAL A 438 -9.73 13.24 -9.21
N THR A 439 -10.41 13.42 -8.08
CA THR A 439 -11.11 12.35 -7.37
C THR A 439 -12.59 12.69 -7.20
N THR A 440 -13.39 11.70 -6.83
CA THR A 440 -14.78 11.93 -6.43
C THR A 440 -15.20 11.05 -5.26
N GLY A 441 -16.05 11.59 -4.38
CA GLY A 441 -16.71 10.82 -3.32
C GLY A 441 -17.52 9.67 -3.90
N ARG A 442 -17.53 8.51 -3.23
CA ARG A 442 -18.11 7.26 -3.79
C ARG A 442 -19.28 6.67 -3.02
N ASN A 443 -19.55 7.20 -1.82
CA ASN A 443 -20.47 6.57 -0.87
C ASN A 443 -21.89 7.15 -0.91
N SER A 444 -22.15 8.18 -1.71
CA SER A 444 -23.51 8.65 -1.92
C SER A 444 -24.30 7.63 -2.75
N PRO A 445 -25.56 7.33 -2.39
CA PRO A 445 -26.40 6.42 -3.16
C PRO A 445 -26.74 6.94 -4.56
N ARG A 446 -26.47 8.21 -4.86
CA ARG A 446 -26.69 8.81 -6.18
C ARG A 446 -25.44 9.21 -6.94
N THR A 447 -24.25 8.96 -6.39
CA THR A 447 -23.02 8.92 -7.19
C THR A 447 -23.18 7.90 -8.32
N PRO A 448 -22.90 8.25 -9.60
CA PRO A 448 -22.98 7.31 -10.71
C PRO A 448 -22.23 6.01 -10.42
N SER A 449 -22.85 4.88 -10.78
CA SER A 449 -22.35 3.55 -10.39
C SER A 449 -20.94 3.23 -10.90
N ALA A 450 -20.50 3.89 -11.98
CA ALA A 450 -19.14 3.77 -12.50
C ALA A 450 -18.08 4.29 -11.52
N PHE A 451 -18.42 5.25 -10.65
CA PHE A 451 -17.54 5.78 -9.62
C PHE A 451 -17.80 5.10 -8.27
N SER A 452 -19.06 4.89 -7.89
CA SER A 452 -19.38 4.25 -6.60
C SER A 452 -18.95 2.78 -6.50
N LYS A 453 -18.75 2.09 -7.63
CA LYS A 453 -18.20 0.72 -7.69
C LYS A 453 -16.72 0.65 -8.08
N ALA A 454 -16.10 1.76 -8.49
CA ALA A 454 -14.69 1.77 -8.82
C ALA A 454 -13.81 1.45 -7.59
N PRO A 455 -12.53 1.09 -7.76
CA PRO A 455 -11.62 0.91 -6.63
C PRO A 455 -11.61 2.15 -5.73
N ALA A 456 -11.67 1.94 -4.42
CA ALA A 456 -11.51 3.05 -3.48
C ALA A 456 -10.07 3.49 -3.59
N LEU A 457 -9.85 4.80 -3.57
CA LEU A 457 -8.54 5.31 -3.25
C LEU A 457 -8.19 4.82 -1.85
N LYS A 458 -6.99 4.24 -1.74
CA LYS A 458 -6.43 3.82 -0.45
C LYS A 458 -6.38 5.01 0.52
N TYR A 459 -6.17 6.21 -0.02
CA TYR A 459 -6.18 7.50 0.67
C TYR A 459 -7.09 8.47 -0.05
N ALA A 460 -8.16 8.89 0.62
CA ALA A 460 -8.96 10.00 0.17
C ALA A 460 -8.18 11.31 0.33
N GLU A 461 -8.35 12.23 -0.61
CA GLU A 461 -7.88 13.60 -0.47
C GLU A 461 -8.48 14.25 0.79
N ILE A 462 -7.76 15.19 1.39
CA ILE A 462 -8.20 15.95 2.56
C ILE A 462 -8.45 17.39 2.12
N MET A 463 -9.61 17.94 2.45
CA MET A 463 -10.01 19.29 2.05
C MET A 463 -9.05 20.36 2.60
N GLU A 464 -8.66 21.35 1.77
CA GLU A 464 -7.77 22.46 2.20
C GLU A 464 -8.46 23.36 3.24
N GLU A 465 -9.73 23.69 3.00
CA GLU A 465 -10.53 24.57 3.85
C GLU A 465 -12.00 24.11 3.82
N GLY A 466 -12.66 24.03 4.97
CA GLY A 466 -14.08 23.69 5.09
C GLY A 466 -14.36 22.39 5.85
N THR A 467 -15.55 21.83 5.68
CA THR A 467 -16.05 20.65 6.38
C THR A 467 -16.07 19.43 5.46
N GLN A 468 -15.27 18.42 5.79
CA GLN A 468 -15.19 17.16 5.06
C GLN A 468 -16.14 16.09 5.65
N TYR A 469 -17.13 15.63 4.88
CA TYR A 469 -18.20 14.71 5.33
C TYR A 469 -17.86 13.23 5.20
N HIS A 470 -18.68 12.33 5.75
CA HIS A 470 -18.38 10.89 5.77
C HIS A 470 -18.22 10.25 4.39
N ASP A 471 -19.05 10.64 3.44
CA ASP A 471 -19.01 10.20 2.05
C ASP A 471 -17.76 10.66 1.31
N SER A 472 -17.31 11.89 1.60
CA SER A 472 -16.07 12.45 1.07
C SER A 472 -14.78 11.78 1.54
N LYS A 473 -14.84 11.03 2.65
CA LYS A 473 -13.71 10.27 3.20
C LYS A 473 -13.47 8.96 2.45
N SER A 474 -14.40 8.57 1.58
CA SER A 474 -14.19 7.48 0.65
C SER A 474 -14.29 8.03 -0.76
N GLN A 475 -13.16 7.98 -1.47
CA GLN A 475 -13.06 8.56 -2.80
C GLN A 475 -12.67 7.49 -3.81
N THR A 476 -12.90 7.78 -5.08
CA THR A 476 -12.34 7.04 -6.20
C THR A 476 -11.62 7.99 -7.15
N LEU A 477 -10.66 7.47 -7.88
CA LEU A 477 -9.88 8.21 -8.85
C LEU A 477 -10.67 8.39 -10.15
N ILE A 478 -10.74 9.62 -10.68
CA ILE A 478 -11.27 9.86 -12.02
C ILE A 478 -10.13 9.99 -13.03
N ALA A 479 -9.10 10.81 -12.72
CA ALA A 479 -7.93 11.02 -13.57
C ALA A 479 -6.68 11.31 -12.73
N ILE A 480 -5.51 11.00 -13.28
CA ILE A 480 -4.19 11.20 -12.66
C ILE A 480 -3.13 11.48 -13.73
N ASP A 481 -2.17 12.37 -13.43
CA ASP A 481 -0.98 12.61 -14.23
C ASP A 481 0.16 11.70 -13.77
N LEU A 482 0.27 10.51 -14.37
CA LEU A 482 1.31 9.56 -14.01
C LEU A 482 2.71 10.08 -14.35
N ASP A 483 2.85 10.83 -15.45
CA ASP A 483 4.14 11.38 -15.88
C ASP A 483 4.59 12.46 -14.90
N LYS A 484 3.69 13.37 -14.50
CA LYS A 484 4.04 14.41 -13.53
C LYS A 484 4.36 13.85 -12.15
N ILE A 485 3.64 12.83 -11.70
CA ILE A 485 3.95 12.14 -10.43
C ILE A 485 5.33 11.49 -10.50
N LYS A 486 5.67 10.89 -11.64
CA LYS A 486 6.98 10.29 -11.86
C LYS A 486 8.08 11.37 -11.85
N ASP A 487 7.89 12.49 -12.53
CA ASP A 487 8.83 13.62 -12.53
C ASP A 487 9.05 14.16 -11.11
N ILE A 488 7.97 14.39 -10.35
CA ILE A 488 8.05 14.84 -8.95
C ILE A 488 8.84 13.83 -8.11
N LYS A 489 8.62 12.53 -8.32
CA LYS A 489 9.34 11.47 -7.61
C LYS A 489 10.84 11.46 -7.95
N GLU A 490 11.19 11.61 -9.23
CA GLU A 490 12.57 11.64 -9.70
C GLU A 490 13.31 12.90 -9.21
N ASP A 491 12.67 14.07 -9.26
CA ASP A 491 13.24 15.33 -8.75
C ASP A 491 13.47 15.28 -7.24
N LEU A 492 12.49 14.76 -6.48
CA LEU A 492 12.61 14.61 -5.03
C LEU A 492 13.73 13.62 -4.67
N LEU A 493 13.84 12.53 -5.42
CA LEU A 493 14.89 11.55 -5.26
C LEU A 493 16.26 12.19 -5.50
N PHE A 494 16.43 12.90 -6.61
CA PHE A 494 17.66 13.60 -6.94
C PHE A 494 18.09 14.55 -5.80
N GLU A 495 17.19 15.42 -5.35
CA GLU A 495 17.44 16.38 -4.26
C GLU A 495 17.81 15.69 -2.94
N LEU A 496 17.18 14.55 -2.63
CA LEU A 496 17.41 13.82 -1.38
C LEU A 496 18.68 12.94 -1.43
N THR A 497 19.07 12.38 -2.58
CA THR A 497 20.19 11.43 -2.67
C THR A 497 21.50 12.02 -3.17
N GLU A 498 21.49 12.97 -4.11
CA GLU A 498 22.71 13.43 -4.80
C GLU A 498 23.37 14.66 -4.17
N ASN A 499 22.64 15.43 -3.34
CA ASN A 499 23.23 16.55 -2.60
C ASN A 499 24.09 16.04 -1.41
N ALA A 500 25.39 15.81 -1.68
CA ALA A 500 26.36 15.32 -0.71
C ALA A 500 26.66 16.30 0.45
N GLU A 501 26.35 17.59 0.28
CA GLU A 501 26.55 18.64 1.28
C GLU A 501 25.21 19.19 1.81
N PHE A 502 24.57 18.45 2.70
CA PHE A 502 23.66 19.07 3.66
C PHE A 502 24.51 19.83 4.69
N SER A 503 24.97 21.03 4.34
CA SER A 503 25.53 21.93 5.34
C SER A 503 24.43 22.29 6.34
N SER A 504 24.76 22.39 7.63
CA SER A 504 23.85 22.86 8.69
C SER A 504 23.25 24.25 8.42
N THR A 505 23.74 24.95 7.39
CA THR A 505 23.31 26.28 6.93
C THR A 505 22.33 26.27 5.75
N ARG A 506 22.25 25.21 4.93
CA ARG A 506 21.15 25.06 3.95
C ARG A 506 19.96 24.51 4.70
N THR A 507 19.19 25.42 5.28
CA THR A 507 18.03 25.07 6.10
C THR A 507 17.09 24.21 5.28
N LEU A 508 16.53 23.16 5.87
CA LEU A 508 15.44 22.38 5.30
C LEU A 508 14.47 23.35 4.64
N ALA A 509 14.11 24.43 5.35
CA ALA A 509 13.30 25.56 4.92
C ALA A 509 13.59 26.15 3.54
N HIS A 510 14.78 26.03 2.94
CA HIS A 510 15.08 26.55 1.60
C HIS A 510 14.82 25.52 0.48
N ILE A 511 15.12 24.24 0.75
CA ILE A 511 14.73 23.11 -0.12
C ILE A 511 13.20 22.92 -0.01
N VAL A 512 12.72 22.98 1.23
CA VAL A 512 11.33 23.09 1.62
C VAL A 512 10.72 24.31 0.93
N GLU A 513 11.08 25.58 1.12
CA GLU A 513 10.48 26.75 0.42
C GLU A 513 10.51 26.67 -1.11
N SER A 514 11.58 26.16 -1.72
CA SER A 514 11.63 25.94 -3.18
C SER A 514 10.61 24.89 -3.65
N ILE A 515 10.26 23.94 -2.79
CA ILE A 515 9.26 22.88 -3.00
C ILE A 515 7.88 23.24 -2.36
N TYR A 516 7.85 24.11 -1.33
CA TYR A 516 6.75 24.48 -0.41
C TYR A 516 6.05 25.75 -0.87
N SER A 517 6.71 26.61 -1.67
CA SER A 517 6.02 27.73 -2.33
C SER A 517 4.90 27.24 -3.26
N LYS A 518 4.85 25.93 -3.55
CA LYS A 518 3.69 25.19 -4.04
C LYS A 518 3.11 24.30 -2.92
N LYS A 519 2.17 24.89 -2.15
CA LYS A 519 1.42 24.35 -1.01
C LYS A 519 1.41 22.80 -0.87
N HIS A 520 1.91 22.37 0.28
CA HIS A 520 1.92 21.07 0.97
C HIS A 520 1.39 19.80 0.28
N SER A 521 2.12 18.69 0.51
CA SER A 521 1.72 17.27 0.44
C SER A 521 1.96 16.45 -0.83
N MET A 522 2.31 17.01 -2.00
CA MET A 522 2.65 16.18 -3.18
C MET A 522 3.79 15.14 -2.94
N TRP A 523 4.78 15.47 -2.12
CA TRP A 523 5.87 14.58 -1.71
C TRP A 523 5.47 13.43 -0.77
N ILE A 524 4.68 13.72 0.27
CA ILE A 524 4.07 12.71 1.15
C ILE A 524 3.18 11.83 0.28
N TRP A 525 2.37 12.41 -0.61
CA TRP A 525 1.53 11.68 -1.56
C TRP A 525 2.32 10.81 -2.54
N SER A 526 3.47 11.23 -3.03
CA SER A 526 4.34 10.38 -3.86
C SER A 526 4.77 9.10 -3.14
N LEU A 527 5.16 9.21 -1.87
CA LEU A 527 5.46 8.06 -1.01
C LEU A 527 4.19 7.25 -0.67
N LEU A 528 3.08 7.92 -0.36
CA LEU A 528 1.78 7.31 -0.02
C LEU A 528 1.13 6.54 -1.18
N VAL A 529 1.31 7.01 -2.42
CA VAL A 529 0.73 6.41 -3.63
C VAL A 529 1.54 5.21 -4.09
N THR A 530 2.86 5.19 -3.88
CA THR A 530 3.72 4.10 -4.40
C THR A 530 4.04 2.99 -3.39
N SER A 531 3.88 3.20 -2.09
CA SER A 531 4.19 2.16 -1.10
C SER A 531 3.02 1.20 -0.91
N GLU A 532 3.11 0.03 -1.53
CA GLU A 532 2.06 -1.00 -1.49
C GLU A 532 1.91 -1.64 -0.08
N SER A 533 2.98 -1.62 0.73
CA SER A 533 3.20 -2.46 1.93
C SER A 533 2.86 -1.81 3.29
N LEU A 534 2.45 -0.54 3.33
CA LEU A 534 2.03 0.16 4.56
C LEU A 534 0.50 0.22 4.68
N ASP A 535 -0.01 0.06 5.91
CA ASP A 535 -1.41 0.19 6.32
C ASP A 535 -1.66 1.56 6.93
N TRP A 536 -1.80 2.53 6.05
CA TRP A 536 -1.91 3.91 6.48
C TRP A 536 -3.28 4.30 7.05
N HIS A 537 -4.19 3.34 7.30
CA HIS A 537 -5.39 3.55 8.12
C HIS A 537 -5.12 3.41 9.61
N SER A 538 -3.91 2.97 9.99
CA SER A 538 -3.47 3.02 11.36
C SER A 538 -3.41 4.49 11.82
N GLU A 539 -4.34 4.87 12.71
CA GLU A 539 -4.30 6.17 13.41
C GLU A 539 -2.92 6.39 14.04
N GLU A 540 -2.26 5.32 14.46
CA GLU A 540 -0.90 5.32 15.00
C GLU A 540 0.12 5.76 13.93
N ILE A 541 0.04 5.26 12.69
CA ILE A 541 0.94 5.67 11.59
C ILE A 541 0.73 7.14 11.23
N LEU A 542 -0.53 7.60 11.12
CA LEU A 542 -0.84 9.00 10.79
C LEU A 542 -0.41 9.97 11.90
N ALA A 543 -0.67 9.62 13.17
CA ALA A 543 -0.20 10.39 14.31
C ALA A 543 1.33 10.44 14.35
N THR A 544 1.98 9.35 13.96
CA THR A 544 3.44 9.25 13.94
C THR A 544 4.06 10.07 12.82
N ILE A 545 3.49 10.04 11.59
CA ILE A 545 3.88 10.93 10.49
C ILE A 545 3.78 12.40 10.90
N SER A 546 2.66 12.78 11.52
CA SER A 546 2.47 14.14 12.04
C SER A 546 3.54 14.49 13.08
N SER A 547 3.86 13.56 13.97
CA SER A 547 4.90 13.76 14.99
C SER A 547 6.32 13.87 14.40
N CYS A 548 6.58 13.20 13.27
CA CYS A 548 7.83 13.29 12.51
C CYS A 548 7.94 14.61 11.75
N ALA A 549 6.82 15.19 11.31
CA ALA A 549 6.77 16.53 10.77
C ALA A 549 7.08 17.60 11.83
N ASP A 550 6.80 17.31 13.11
CA ASP A 550 7.14 18.16 14.27
C ASP A 550 8.57 17.94 14.81
N LEU A 551 9.37 17.03 14.23
CA LEU A 551 10.79 16.90 14.61
C LEU A 551 11.54 18.17 14.22
N ASP A 552 12.62 18.50 14.96
CA ASP A 552 13.49 19.59 14.56
C ASP A 552 13.98 19.42 13.11
N TYR A 553 14.42 20.52 12.50
CA TYR A 553 14.84 20.55 11.09
C TYR A 553 15.85 19.45 10.70
N SER A 554 16.61 18.90 11.65
CA SER A 554 17.56 17.80 11.40
C SER A 554 16.91 16.42 11.51
N GLY A 555 16.05 16.19 12.51
CA GLY A 555 15.42 14.90 12.76
C GLY A 555 14.44 14.50 11.67
N GLY A 556 13.53 15.40 11.30
CA GLY A 556 12.49 15.10 10.31
C GLY A 556 13.07 14.71 8.95
N LEU A 557 14.07 15.45 8.47
CA LEU A 557 14.71 15.19 7.18
C LEU A 557 15.39 13.82 7.12
N ILE A 558 16.16 13.47 8.17
CA ILE A 558 16.87 12.20 8.25
C ILE A 558 15.86 11.05 8.27
N THR A 559 14.77 11.20 9.03
CA THR A 559 13.68 10.21 9.06
C THR A 559 13.07 10.00 7.69
N TRP A 560 12.68 11.07 6.99
CA TRP A 560 12.08 10.95 5.67
C TRP A 560 13.03 10.34 4.63
N LYS A 561 14.30 10.74 4.64
CA LYS A 561 15.31 10.14 3.77
C LYS A 561 15.46 8.64 4.01
N ALA A 562 15.48 8.20 5.26
CA ALA A 562 15.54 6.78 5.59
C ALA A 562 14.30 6.01 5.09
N LEU A 563 13.10 6.54 5.28
CA LEU A 563 11.86 5.91 4.81
C LEU A 563 11.85 5.76 3.27
N PHE A 564 12.30 6.78 2.54
CA PHE A 564 12.41 6.69 1.07
C PHE A 564 13.41 5.61 0.62
N LEU A 565 14.57 5.56 1.27
CA LEU A 565 15.58 4.54 0.95
C LEU A 565 15.07 3.13 1.20
N LEU A 566 14.24 2.94 2.24
CA LEU A 566 13.57 1.68 2.51
C LEU A 566 12.51 1.34 1.46
N ASP A 567 11.70 2.31 1.01
CA ASP A 567 10.70 2.08 -0.04
C ASP A 567 11.40 1.69 -1.36
N ARG A 568 12.48 2.39 -1.73
CA ARG A 568 13.30 2.07 -2.91
C ARG A 568 13.90 0.67 -2.85
N ALA A 569 14.27 0.22 -1.65
CA ALA A 569 14.79 -1.13 -1.41
C ALA A 569 13.69 -2.19 -1.22
N SER A 570 12.40 -1.81 -1.31
CA SER A 570 11.25 -2.67 -1.03
C SER A 570 11.23 -3.25 0.40
N LEU A 571 11.74 -2.49 1.38
CA LEU A 571 11.86 -2.87 2.79
C LEU A 571 10.90 -2.10 3.71
N LEU A 572 10.21 -1.08 3.19
CA LEU A 572 9.28 -0.27 3.97
C LEU A 572 7.95 -1.02 4.13
N ASN A 573 7.54 -1.30 5.37
CA ASN A 573 6.26 -1.91 5.73
C ASN A 573 5.82 -1.36 7.10
N ASN A 574 4.66 -1.79 7.61
CA ASN A 574 4.17 -1.32 8.92
C ASN A 574 5.16 -1.51 10.05
N ASP A 575 5.76 -2.70 10.13
CA ASP A 575 6.67 -3.04 11.22
C ASP A 575 7.93 -2.19 11.15
N SER A 576 8.54 -2.06 9.96
CA SER A 576 9.74 -1.24 9.79
C SER A 576 9.44 0.24 9.99
N PHE A 577 8.29 0.73 9.53
CA PHE A 577 7.86 2.10 9.78
C PHE A 577 7.66 2.38 11.27
N GLN A 578 6.87 1.57 11.96
CA GLN A 578 6.65 1.73 13.39
C GLN A 578 7.97 1.71 14.15
N GLN A 579 8.80 0.69 13.93
CA GLN A 579 10.07 0.54 14.65
C GLN A 579 11.05 1.71 14.45
N ILE A 580 11.02 2.36 13.28
CA ILE A 580 11.83 3.54 12.99
C ILE A 580 11.26 4.79 13.66
N THR A 581 9.97 4.82 13.93
CA THR A 581 9.26 6.04 14.33
C THR A 581 8.68 6.01 15.75
N THR A 582 8.83 4.90 16.49
CA THR A 582 8.34 4.70 17.87
C THR A 582 8.86 5.75 18.86
N ASP A 583 10.09 6.25 18.70
CA ASP A 583 10.69 7.25 19.60
C ASP A 583 11.44 8.32 18.79
N LYS A 584 11.02 9.59 18.96
CA LYS A 584 11.55 10.77 18.26
C LYS A 584 13.08 10.88 18.29
N TRP A 585 13.74 10.51 19.39
CA TRP A 585 15.20 10.63 19.52
C TRP A 585 15.93 9.41 18.95
N GLN A 586 15.38 8.22 19.12
CA GLN A 586 15.97 6.97 18.61
C GLN A 586 15.79 6.83 17.10
N ALA A 587 14.68 7.38 16.57
CA ALA A 587 14.39 7.47 15.15
C ALA A 587 15.57 8.07 14.38
N LYS A 588 16.14 9.18 14.88
CA LYS A 588 17.26 9.85 14.21
C LYS A 588 18.45 8.92 14.01
N THR A 589 18.91 8.23 15.05
CA THR A 589 20.10 7.35 14.98
C THR A 589 19.87 6.13 14.09
N ILE A 590 18.66 5.55 14.14
CA ILE A 590 18.26 4.45 13.25
C ILE A 590 18.26 4.92 11.80
N CYS A 591 17.68 6.09 11.54
CA CYS A 591 17.61 6.67 10.19
C CYS A 591 19.00 7.04 9.65
N GLU A 592 19.88 7.61 10.47
CA GLU A 592 21.29 7.85 10.11
C GLU A 592 22.00 6.53 9.76
N THR A 593 21.71 5.45 10.49
CA THR A 593 22.26 4.11 10.22
C THR A 593 21.73 3.54 8.91
N ILE A 594 20.43 3.67 8.62
CA ILE A 594 19.82 3.27 7.34
C ILE A 594 20.47 4.03 6.17
N ILE A 595 20.67 5.34 6.32
CA ILE A 595 21.34 6.16 5.30
C ILE A 595 22.79 5.73 5.11
N ALA A 596 23.51 5.39 6.18
CA ALA A 596 24.87 4.87 6.10
C ALA A 596 24.92 3.52 5.36
N LEU A 597 23.96 2.63 5.63
CA LEU A 597 23.84 1.34 4.93
C LEU A 597 23.59 1.53 3.43
N ASP A 598 22.67 2.41 3.04
CA ASP A 598 22.39 2.68 1.63
C ASP A 598 23.61 3.22 0.89
N LYS A 599 24.32 4.20 1.48
CA LYS A 599 25.57 4.75 0.92
C LYS A 599 26.67 3.69 0.78
N ALA A 600 26.65 2.67 1.61
CA ALA A 600 27.58 1.54 1.55
C ALA A 600 27.08 0.39 0.65
N HIS A 601 25.91 0.53 0.02
CA HIS A 601 25.22 -0.52 -0.75
C HIS A 601 24.88 -1.77 0.08
N LEU A 602 24.54 -1.58 1.35
CA LEU A 602 24.22 -2.62 2.34
C LEU A 602 22.76 -2.60 2.80
N LEU A 603 21.92 -1.71 2.27
CA LEU A 603 20.53 -1.62 2.69
C LEU A 603 19.71 -2.79 2.11
N ASN A 604 19.54 -3.85 2.90
CA ASN A 604 18.72 -5.02 2.59
C ASN A 604 18.01 -5.51 3.88
N GLN A 605 17.12 -6.51 3.72
CA GLN A 605 16.29 -7.01 4.82
C GLN A 605 17.11 -7.56 6.00
N GLU A 606 18.22 -8.25 5.75
CA GLU A 606 19.07 -8.86 6.78
C GLU A 606 19.74 -7.79 7.65
N ASN A 607 20.37 -6.80 7.02
CA ASN A 607 21.04 -5.71 7.72
C ASN A 607 20.05 -4.78 8.44
N LEU A 608 18.88 -4.53 7.83
CA LEU A 608 17.80 -3.79 8.48
C LEU A 608 17.30 -4.50 9.75
N THR A 609 17.10 -5.82 9.68
CA THR A 609 16.70 -6.64 10.83
C THR A 609 17.73 -6.56 11.96
N THR A 610 19.03 -6.57 11.63
CA THR A 610 20.11 -6.37 12.61
C THR A 610 20.04 -5.01 13.30
N VAL A 611 19.83 -3.93 12.55
CA VAL A 611 19.67 -2.57 13.12
C VAL A 611 18.46 -2.49 14.06
N ILE A 612 17.33 -3.05 13.65
CA ILE A 612 16.10 -3.13 14.45
C ILE A 612 16.35 -3.92 15.74
N ASN A 613 17.02 -5.07 15.65
CA ASN A 613 17.30 -5.91 16.81
C ASN A 613 18.19 -5.20 17.84
N ILE A 614 19.15 -4.40 17.39
CA ILE A 614 19.96 -3.55 18.27
C ILE A 614 19.07 -2.51 18.97
N ASN A 615 18.19 -1.85 18.22
CA ASN A 615 17.28 -0.85 18.80
C ASN A 615 16.32 -1.44 19.84
N ASN A 616 15.86 -2.67 19.62
CA ASN A 616 14.95 -3.39 20.51
C ASN A 616 15.66 -4.07 21.69
N SER A 617 16.99 -4.07 21.72
CA SER A 617 17.76 -4.71 22.79
C SER A 617 17.62 -3.95 24.12
N SER A 618 17.66 -4.67 25.24
CA SER A 618 17.57 -4.10 26.60
C SER A 618 18.82 -3.37 27.09
N ILE A 619 19.69 -2.94 26.17
CA ILE A 619 20.98 -2.34 26.47
C ILE A 619 20.83 -0.84 26.72
N LEU A 620 21.58 -0.32 27.70
CA LEU A 620 21.49 1.08 28.15
C LEU A 620 21.89 2.12 27.08
N ASN A 621 22.89 1.84 26.23
CA ASN A 621 23.48 2.82 25.30
C ASN A 621 23.28 2.46 23.81
N LYS A 622 22.08 2.05 23.41
CA LYS A 622 21.78 1.65 22.02
C LYS A 622 22.06 2.74 20.98
N ASP A 623 21.77 4.01 21.29
CA ASP A 623 22.04 5.13 20.36
C ASP A 623 23.54 5.26 20.08
N ARG A 624 24.38 5.13 21.11
CA ARG A 624 25.83 5.16 20.95
C ARG A 624 26.34 4.00 20.09
N ILE A 625 25.75 2.81 20.20
CA ILE A 625 26.07 1.67 19.35
C ILE A 625 25.74 1.98 17.89
N LEU A 626 24.51 2.41 17.60
CA LEU A 626 24.04 2.69 16.25
C LEU A 626 24.81 3.85 15.60
N GLU A 627 25.12 4.91 16.36
CA GLU A 627 25.94 6.03 15.89
C GLU A 627 27.35 5.55 15.49
N ASN A 628 27.98 4.70 16.31
CA ASN A 628 29.30 4.15 16.01
C ASN A 628 29.26 3.21 14.79
N ILE A 629 28.19 2.40 14.64
CA ILE A 629 28.00 1.56 13.45
C ILE A 629 27.88 2.44 12.20
N SER A 630 26.96 3.42 12.21
CA SER A 630 26.74 4.35 11.11
C SER A 630 28.03 5.05 10.68
N ARG A 631 28.75 5.65 11.66
CA ARG A 631 30.03 6.35 11.42
C ARG A 631 31.06 5.43 10.78
N ASN A 632 31.17 4.18 11.25
CA ASN A 632 32.20 3.27 10.78
C ASN A 632 31.86 2.58 9.46
N VAL A 633 30.59 2.29 9.17
CA VAL A 633 30.14 1.86 7.84
C VAL A 633 30.51 2.92 6.79
N ILE A 634 30.26 4.21 7.09
CA ILE A 634 30.65 5.32 6.20
C ILE A 634 32.17 5.40 6.05
N ARG A 635 32.94 5.27 7.14
CA ARG A 635 34.42 5.30 7.10
C ARG A 635 34.99 4.16 6.24
N LEU A 636 34.46 2.94 6.40
CA LEU A 636 34.88 1.77 5.62
C LEU A 636 34.52 1.93 4.14
N SER A 637 33.28 2.35 3.84
CA SER A 637 32.84 2.64 2.48
C SER A 637 33.73 3.70 1.80
N ARG A 638 34.06 4.80 2.49
CA ARG A 638 35.00 5.84 1.98
C ARG A 638 36.42 5.33 1.75
N ALA A 639 36.84 4.32 2.50
CA ALA A 639 38.11 3.64 2.29
C ALA A 639 38.05 2.57 1.17
N ASN A 640 36.93 2.50 0.43
CA ASN A 640 36.64 1.52 -0.61
C ASN A 640 36.66 0.08 -0.07
N ILE A 641 36.14 -0.11 1.15
CA ILE A 641 35.98 -1.40 1.81
C ILE A 641 34.49 -1.74 1.80
N HIS A 642 34.12 -2.66 0.92
CA HIS A 642 32.77 -3.19 0.85
C HIS A 642 32.61 -4.29 1.90
N LEU A 643 31.78 -4.04 2.91
CA LEU A 643 31.31 -5.12 3.78
C LEU A 643 30.27 -5.93 2.99
N ASP A 644 30.26 -7.25 3.18
CA ASP A 644 29.10 -8.08 2.87
C ASP A 644 28.15 -8.09 4.10
N ASN A 645 27.02 -8.80 4.00
CA ASN A 645 26.05 -8.90 5.10
C ASN A 645 26.68 -9.50 6.37
N HIS A 646 27.52 -10.53 6.22
CA HIS A 646 28.22 -11.16 7.34
C HIS A 646 29.22 -10.20 8.02
N GLY A 647 29.91 -9.38 7.24
CA GLY A 647 30.83 -8.36 7.73
C GLY A 647 30.10 -7.24 8.50
N PHE A 648 28.93 -6.81 8.02
CA PHE A 648 28.09 -5.87 8.75
C PHE A 648 27.55 -6.49 10.05
N GLU A 649 27.04 -7.72 10.00
CA GLU A 649 26.54 -8.43 11.17
C GLU A 649 27.65 -8.61 12.23
N ALA A 650 28.85 -8.98 11.80
CA ALA A 650 30.01 -9.09 12.67
C ALA A 650 30.37 -7.76 13.35
N LEU A 651 30.36 -6.66 12.60
CA LEU A 651 30.59 -5.31 13.14
C LEU A 651 29.55 -4.95 14.21
N ALA A 652 28.27 -5.15 13.88
CA ALA A 652 27.14 -4.89 14.76
C ALA A 652 27.24 -5.70 16.06
N ASN A 653 27.50 -7.01 15.95
CA ASN A 653 27.64 -7.92 17.10
C ASN A 653 28.83 -7.55 17.98
N ALA A 654 29.94 -7.09 17.40
CA ALA A 654 31.11 -6.68 18.17
C ALA A 654 30.84 -5.42 19.02
N TYR A 655 30.13 -4.42 18.46
CA TYR A 655 29.68 -3.27 19.26
C TYR A 655 28.71 -3.66 20.38
N LEU A 656 27.78 -4.57 20.07
CA LEU A 656 26.82 -5.09 21.05
C LEU A 656 27.52 -5.80 22.22
N LEU A 657 28.51 -6.65 21.92
CA LEU A 657 29.29 -7.39 22.91
C LEU A 657 30.18 -6.45 23.75
N ALA A 658 30.79 -5.45 23.11
CA ALA A 658 31.58 -4.43 23.79
C ALA A 658 30.73 -3.70 24.84
N GLU A 659 29.54 -3.25 24.45
CA GLU A 659 28.61 -2.58 25.38
C GLU A 659 28.12 -3.51 26.49
N LYS A 660 27.72 -4.75 26.19
CA LYS A 660 27.30 -5.75 27.20
C LYS A 660 28.39 -6.04 28.22
N SER A 661 29.65 -6.06 27.78
CA SER A 661 30.82 -6.28 28.65
C SER A 661 31.34 -5.00 29.31
N ARG A 662 30.71 -3.84 29.06
CA ARG A 662 31.17 -2.49 29.46
C ARG A 662 32.61 -2.19 29.05
N LYS A 663 33.07 -2.78 27.95
CA LYS A 663 34.38 -2.52 27.34
C LYS A 663 34.19 -1.57 26.17
N ASN A 664 35.16 -0.69 25.96
CA ASN A 664 35.17 0.12 24.73
C ASN A 664 35.53 -0.80 23.55
N PHE A 665 34.78 -0.67 22.46
CA PHE A 665 35.18 -1.26 21.19
C PHE A 665 36.53 -0.68 20.77
N ASN A 666 37.50 -1.53 20.41
CA ASN A 666 38.84 -1.06 20.07
C ASN A 666 38.86 -0.49 18.64
N GLU A 667 38.75 0.84 18.52
CA GLU A 667 38.85 1.58 17.25
C GLU A 667 40.15 1.29 16.48
N GLU A 668 41.20 0.82 17.16
CA GLU A 668 42.45 0.38 16.53
C GLU A 668 42.26 -0.78 15.54
N ILE A 669 41.24 -1.62 15.75
CA ILE A 669 40.90 -2.72 14.83
C ILE A 669 40.41 -2.18 13.49
N LEU A 670 39.56 -1.16 13.49
CA LEU A 670 39.07 -0.54 12.26
C LEU A 670 40.16 0.24 11.54
N SER A 671 41.05 0.90 12.30
CA SER A 671 42.27 1.50 11.74
C SER A 671 43.15 0.45 11.07
N THR A 672 43.27 -0.74 11.68
CA THR A 672 43.98 -1.89 11.09
C THR A 672 43.35 -2.34 9.79
N VAL A 673 42.04 -2.53 9.73
CA VAL A 673 41.31 -2.91 8.51
C VAL A 673 41.50 -1.89 7.38
N ILE A 674 41.37 -0.59 7.70
CA ILE A 674 41.60 0.50 6.74
C ILE A 674 43.06 0.50 6.26
N THR A 675 44.02 0.25 7.16
CA THR A 675 45.44 0.19 6.81
C THR A 675 45.75 -1.01 5.94
N LEU A 676 45.16 -2.19 6.21
CA LEU A 676 45.28 -3.40 5.39
C LEU A 676 44.79 -3.14 3.96
N LYS A 677 43.63 -2.50 3.79
CA LYS A 677 43.14 -2.14 2.46
C LYS A 677 44.00 -1.06 1.80
N SER A 678 44.22 0.06 2.47
CA SER A 678 44.86 1.23 1.83
C SER A 678 46.36 1.07 1.56
N LYS A 679 47.11 0.36 2.43
CA LYS A 679 48.56 0.20 2.28
C LYS A 679 49.00 -1.12 1.65
N PHE A 680 48.14 -2.13 1.71
CA PHE A 680 48.45 -3.49 1.26
C PHE A 680 47.42 -4.06 0.26
N ASP A 681 46.35 -3.33 -0.08
CA ASP A 681 45.26 -3.74 -0.98
C ASP A 681 44.52 -5.03 -0.59
N ILE A 682 44.47 -5.33 0.71
CA ILE A 682 43.81 -6.53 1.23
C ILE A 682 42.32 -6.26 1.45
N THR A 683 41.48 -7.15 0.94
CA THR A 683 40.03 -7.10 1.12
C THR A 683 39.60 -8.30 1.95
N LEU A 684 38.90 -8.07 3.07
CA LEU A 684 38.48 -9.12 3.99
C LEU A 684 37.08 -9.61 3.61
N ASP A 685 36.88 -10.92 3.52
CA ASP A 685 35.54 -11.50 3.50
C ASP A 685 34.88 -11.41 4.89
N GLY A 686 33.56 -11.53 4.96
CA GLY A 686 32.80 -11.42 6.22
C GLY A 686 33.33 -12.31 7.35
N PRO A 687 33.58 -13.62 7.14
CA PRO A 687 34.13 -14.51 8.16
C PRO A 687 35.51 -14.08 8.67
N THR A 688 36.42 -13.65 7.80
CA THR A 688 37.76 -13.20 8.21
C THR A 688 37.68 -11.87 8.97
N PHE A 689 36.80 -10.97 8.54
CA PHE A 689 36.55 -9.72 9.26
C PHE A 689 36.01 -9.99 10.67
N HIS A 690 35.10 -10.95 10.83
CA HIS A 690 34.61 -11.40 12.13
C HIS A 690 35.74 -11.93 13.04
N GLU A 691 36.60 -12.79 12.49
CA GLU A 691 37.72 -13.36 13.25
C GLU A 691 38.73 -12.27 13.67
N LEU A 692 38.96 -11.26 12.84
CA LEU A 692 39.79 -10.11 13.18
C LEU A 692 39.21 -9.29 14.34
N LEU A 693 37.89 -9.08 14.35
CA LEU A 693 37.21 -8.38 15.45
C LEU A 693 37.37 -9.16 16.78
N ASN A 694 37.24 -10.49 16.74
CA ASN A 694 37.45 -11.35 17.90
C ASN A 694 38.91 -11.30 18.41
N ASN A 695 39.87 -11.23 17.49
CA ASN A 695 41.30 -11.17 17.77
C ASN A 695 41.85 -9.76 17.94
N GLY A 696 40.99 -8.74 18.14
CA GLY A 696 41.37 -7.34 18.08
C GLY A 696 42.48 -6.85 19.01
N ARG A 697 42.82 -7.62 20.05
CA ARG A 697 44.00 -7.37 20.90
C ARG A 697 45.34 -7.56 20.19
N TYR A 698 45.35 -8.29 19.07
CA TYR A 698 46.54 -8.61 18.26
C TYR A 698 46.65 -7.75 16.99
N ALA A 699 45.81 -6.72 16.86
CA ALA A 699 45.82 -5.82 15.72
C ALA A 699 47.21 -5.18 15.46
N PRO A 700 47.98 -4.75 16.49
CA PRO A 700 49.35 -4.26 16.29
C PRO A 700 50.29 -5.32 15.70
N GLU A 701 50.24 -6.56 16.18
CA GLU A 701 51.07 -7.67 15.73
C GLU A 701 50.76 -8.06 14.28
N ILE A 702 49.48 -8.06 13.90
CA ILE A 702 49.04 -8.27 12.52
C ILE A 702 49.64 -7.19 11.61
N LEU A 703 49.48 -5.91 11.94
CA LEU A 703 50.02 -4.80 11.12
C LEU A 703 51.54 -4.82 11.02
N ASN A 704 52.24 -5.13 12.12
CA ASN A 704 53.69 -5.26 12.13
C ASN A 704 54.15 -6.38 11.17
N LEU A 705 53.44 -7.51 11.16
CA LEU A 705 53.76 -8.63 10.29
C LEU A 705 53.62 -8.26 8.81
N PHE A 706 52.52 -7.59 8.44
CA PHE A 706 52.33 -7.08 7.06
C PHE A 706 53.40 -6.06 6.67
N THR A 707 53.76 -5.16 7.59
CA THR A 707 54.81 -4.16 7.36
C THR A 707 56.15 -4.84 7.10
N ARG A 708 56.52 -5.84 7.91
CA ARG A 708 57.75 -6.63 7.75
C ARG A 708 57.73 -7.47 6.47
N ALA A 709 56.62 -8.13 6.15
CA ALA A 709 56.50 -8.88 4.91
C ALA A 709 56.74 -7.99 3.68
N LYS A 710 56.22 -6.76 3.70
CA LYS A 710 56.48 -5.76 2.67
C LYS A 710 57.93 -5.25 2.67
N GLU A 711 58.50 -4.98 3.85
CA GLU A 711 59.90 -4.57 4.01
C GLU A 711 60.86 -5.60 3.40
N TYR A 712 60.61 -6.89 3.65
CA TYR A 712 61.40 -8.00 3.12
C TYR A 712 60.96 -8.46 1.72
N ARG A 713 60.05 -7.73 1.06
CA ARG A 713 59.58 -8.00 -0.32
C ARG A 713 59.00 -9.41 -0.52
N LEU A 714 58.28 -9.92 0.48
CA LEU A 714 57.59 -11.22 0.41
C LEU A 714 56.31 -11.06 -0.43
N ASN A 715 56.30 -11.62 -1.64
CA ASN A 715 55.25 -11.43 -2.64
C ASN A 715 54.03 -12.36 -2.45
N VAL A 716 53.69 -12.75 -1.21
CA VAL A 716 52.71 -13.82 -0.94
C VAL A 716 51.48 -13.39 -0.16
N LEU A 717 51.21 -12.10 -0.10
CA LEU A 717 50.03 -11.60 0.60
C LEU A 717 48.79 -11.74 -0.29
N ASP A 718 48.47 -12.96 -0.68
CA ASP A 718 47.20 -13.30 -1.31
C ASP A 718 46.10 -13.49 -0.26
N ASN A 719 44.88 -13.75 -0.73
CA ASN A 719 43.74 -13.82 0.16
C ASN A 719 43.78 -15.00 1.15
N ALA A 720 44.44 -16.09 0.78
CA ALA A 720 44.54 -17.27 1.64
C ALA A 720 45.55 -17.05 2.77
N VAL A 721 46.65 -16.34 2.49
CA VAL A 721 47.69 -16.08 3.47
C VAL A 721 47.23 -15.10 4.54
N TYR A 722 46.53 -14.01 4.20
CA TYR A 722 46.04 -13.09 5.24
C TYR A 722 45.04 -13.77 6.17
N LYS A 723 44.20 -14.66 5.63
CA LYS A 723 43.18 -15.35 6.42
C LYS A 723 43.86 -16.19 7.50
N LYS A 724 44.89 -16.94 7.11
CA LYS A 724 45.72 -17.68 8.05
C LYS A 724 46.44 -16.77 9.05
N ILE A 725 46.93 -15.59 8.64
CA ILE A 725 47.53 -14.62 9.57
C ILE A 725 46.53 -14.24 10.67
N ILE A 726 45.29 -13.94 10.29
CA ILE A 726 44.24 -13.53 11.24
C ILE A 726 43.81 -14.70 12.14
N GLU A 727 43.64 -15.90 11.59
CA GLU A 727 43.35 -17.13 12.35
C GLU A 727 44.47 -17.50 13.34
N ASN A 728 45.71 -17.11 13.04
CA ASN A 728 46.90 -17.33 13.86
C ASN A 728 47.30 -16.12 14.70
N ALA A 729 46.43 -15.11 14.83
CA ALA A 729 46.72 -13.86 15.52
C ALA A 729 47.45 -14.01 16.89
N PRO A 730 47.08 -14.96 17.77
CA PRO A 730 47.77 -15.18 19.04
C PRO A 730 49.27 -15.51 18.94
N TYR A 731 49.70 -16.06 17.81
CA TYR A 731 51.04 -16.60 17.59
C TYR A 731 51.95 -15.64 16.81
N LEU A 732 51.39 -14.55 16.27
CA LEU A 732 52.11 -13.64 15.39
C LEU A 732 53.22 -12.84 16.09
N LYS A 733 53.16 -12.70 17.42
CA LYS A 733 54.19 -11.99 18.17
C LYS A 733 55.56 -12.67 17.98
N THR A 734 55.62 -13.98 18.18
CA THR A 734 56.85 -14.76 18.04
C THR A 734 57.30 -14.80 16.58
N ILE A 735 56.38 -14.94 15.62
CA ILE A 735 56.71 -14.86 14.18
C ILE A 735 57.36 -13.52 13.84
N ASN A 736 56.78 -12.41 14.33
CA ASN A 736 57.38 -11.09 14.16
C ASN A 736 58.80 -11.07 14.73
N GLU A 737 59.04 -11.57 15.94
CA GLU A 737 60.35 -11.56 16.60
C GLU A 737 61.44 -12.32 15.82
N ILE A 738 61.11 -13.47 15.20
CA ILE A 738 62.10 -14.29 14.47
C ILE A 738 62.37 -13.81 13.03
N MET A 739 61.43 -13.09 12.39
CA MET A 739 61.55 -12.67 10.98
C MET A 739 62.84 -11.89 10.67
N PRO A 740 63.28 -10.90 11.47
CA PRO A 740 64.55 -10.20 11.24
C PRO A 740 65.76 -11.14 11.25
N GLY A 741 65.76 -12.15 12.13
CA GLY A 741 66.82 -13.16 12.18
C GLY A 741 66.87 -13.96 10.88
N LEU A 742 65.72 -14.49 10.43
CA LEU A 742 65.60 -15.22 9.15
C LEU A 742 65.98 -14.37 7.94
N ALA A 743 65.63 -13.08 7.94
CA ALA A 743 65.97 -12.15 6.88
C ALA A 743 67.48 -11.84 6.87
N ALA A 744 68.10 -11.66 8.04
CA ALA A 744 69.54 -11.37 8.17
C ALA A 744 70.42 -12.50 7.60
N VAL A 745 69.94 -13.74 7.65
CA VAL A 745 70.62 -14.92 7.09
C VAL A 745 70.13 -15.30 5.69
N ASN A 746 69.34 -14.43 5.02
CA ASN A 746 68.75 -14.65 3.69
C ASN A 746 67.93 -15.95 3.55
N MET A 747 67.28 -16.39 4.64
CA MET A 747 66.42 -17.58 4.63
C MET A 747 64.94 -17.23 4.50
N LEU A 748 64.56 -16.00 4.81
CA LEU A 748 63.17 -15.59 4.69
C LEU A 748 62.77 -15.43 3.22
N ASP A 749 62.06 -16.42 2.68
CA ASP A 749 61.40 -16.34 1.38
C ASP A 749 59.89 -16.60 1.48
N ASN A 750 59.22 -16.55 0.34
CA ASN A 750 57.79 -16.70 0.22
C ASN A 750 57.25 -18.04 0.79
N ILE A 751 57.97 -19.13 0.54
CA ILE A 751 57.56 -20.49 0.93
C ILE A 751 57.67 -20.62 2.45
N ILE A 752 58.80 -20.18 2.99
CA ILE A 752 59.08 -20.21 4.43
C ILE A 752 58.10 -19.31 5.18
N PHE A 753 57.81 -18.11 4.67
CA PHE A 753 56.82 -17.24 5.27
C PHE A 753 55.44 -17.90 5.34
N GLN A 754 54.96 -18.50 4.25
CA GLN A 754 53.67 -19.21 4.25
C GLN A 754 53.66 -20.41 5.21
N ALA A 755 54.75 -21.15 5.30
CA ALA A 755 54.89 -22.28 6.20
C ALA A 755 54.82 -21.83 7.67
N LEU A 756 55.54 -20.76 8.04
CA LEU A 756 55.51 -20.19 9.39
C LEU A 756 54.10 -19.74 9.79
N ILE A 757 53.37 -19.10 8.86
CA ILE A 757 51.98 -18.69 9.10
C ILE A 757 51.05 -19.91 9.19
N THR A 758 51.27 -20.94 8.39
CA THR A 758 50.40 -22.13 8.36
C THR A 758 50.56 -22.98 9.61
N HIS A 759 51.80 -23.24 10.03
CA HIS A 759 52.11 -24.14 11.14
C HIS A 759 52.21 -23.44 12.50
N GLY A 760 52.08 -22.11 12.56
CA GLY A 760 52.14 -21.35 13.81
C GLY A 760 51.12 -21.81 14.86
N LYS A 761 49.92 -22.28 14.43
CA LYS A 761 48.91 -22.88 15.31
C LYS A 761 49.24 -24.31 15.71
N ASP A 762 49.75 -25.08 14.75
CA ASP A 762 49.87 -26.54 14.89
C ASP A 762 51.03 -26.90 15.81
N SER A 763 52.05 -26.04 15.92
CA SER A 763 53.14 -26.26 16.87
C SER A 763 53.83 -24.95 17.24
N LEU A 764 53.40 -24.35 18.37
CA LEU A 764 54.06 -23.22 19.03
C LEU A 764 55.58 -23.39 19.10
N TYR A 765 56.02 -24.63 19.30
CA TYR A 765 57.40 -25.01 19.45
C TYR A 765 58.24 -24.88 18.17
N VAL A 766 57.65 -24.88 16.97
CA VAL A 766 58.43 -24.55 15.73
C VAL A 766 59.08 -23.18 15.90
N LEU A 767 58.33 -22.21 16.40
CA LEU A 767 58.84 -20.85 16.59
C LEU A 767 59.88 -20.80 17.72
N ASP A 768 59.70 -21.58 18.77
CA ASP A 768 60.67 -21.68 19.87
C ASP A 768 61.98 -22.34 19.42
N VAL A 769 61.92 -23.39 18.59
CA VAL A 769 63.12 -24.00 17.97
C VAL A 769 63.82 -23.00 17.06
N LEU A 770 63.08 -22.27 16.22
CA LEU A 770 63.69 -21.25 15.35
C LEU A 770 64.35 -20.13 16.15
N SER A 771 63.71 -19.65 17.22
CA SER A 771 64.32 -18.66 18.12
C SER A 771 65.60 -19.23 18.74
N LEU A 772 65.55 -20.45 19.26
CA LEU A 772 66.69 -21.13 19.87
C LEU A 772 67.85 -21.32 18.89
N LEU A 773 67.58 -21.79 17.66
CA LEU A 773 68.60 -21.97 16.63
C LEU A 773 69.19 -20.63 16.16
N SER A 774 68.34 -19.60 16.06
CA SER A 774 68.77 -18.24 15.70
C SER A 774 69.64 -17.62 16.78
N GLU A 775 69.27 -17.74 18.06
CA GLU A 775 70.03 -17.24 19.21
C GLU A 775 71.43 -17.85 19.29
N GLN A 776 71.57 -19.12 18.91
CA GLN A 776 72.86 -19.81 18.88
C GLN A 776 73.63 -19.59 17.56
N ASN A 777 73.07 -18.85 16.60
CA ASN A 777 73.62 -18.69 15.24
C ASN A 777 73.86 -20.02 14.51
N ILE A 778 73.01 -21.03 14.77
CA ILE A 778 73.09 -22.36 14.16
C ILE A 778 72.04 -22.53 13.05
N LEU A 779 71.01 -21.67 13.03
CA LEU A 779 69.93 -21.73 12.07
C LEU A 779 70.45 -21.59 10.63
N ASP A 780 70.16 -22.61 9.81
CA ASP A 780 70.44 -22.61 8.38
C ASP A 780 69.19 -22.98 7.55
N LYS A 781 69.30 -22.93 6.21
CA LYS A 781 68.17 -23.20 5.32
C LYS A 781 67.72 -24.67 5.38
N GLU A 782 68.64 -25.59 5.66
CA GLU A 782 68.38 -27.03 5.71
C GLU A 782 67.60 -27.37 7.00
N SER A 783 68.13 -26.97 8.15
CA SER A 783 67.48 -27.09 9.45
C SER A 783 66.12 -26.40 9.52
N LEU A 784 65.96 -25.25 8.85
CA LEU A 784 64.66 -24.57 8.73
C LEU A 784 63.66 -25.39 7.91
N ASN A 785 64.07 -25.95 6.76
CA ASN A 785 63.19 -26.77 5.93
C ASN A 785 62.79 -28.06 6.64
N ASP A 786 63.74 -28.71 7.29
CA ASP A 786 63.52 -29.93 8.08
C ASP A 786 62.52 -29.63 9.20
N LEU A 787 62.72 -28.56 9.97
CA LEU A 787 61.82 -28.19 11.05
C LEU A 787 60.39 -27.88 10.56
N ILE A 788 60.26 -27.22 9.40
CA ILE A 788 58.97 -26.98 8.77
C ILE A 788 58.31 -28.31 8.37
N HIS A 789 59.08 -29.25 7.83
CA HIS A 789 58.58 -30.58 7.46
C HIS A 789 58.16 -31.40 8.69
N TYR A 790 58.82 -31.19 9.83
CA TYR A 790 58.62 -31.91 11.09
C TYR A 790 57.88 -31.07 12.13
N ALA A 791 56.99 -30.17 11.70
CA ALA A 791 56.26 -29.26 12.59
C ALA A 791 55.51 -29.99 13.72
N ASP A 792 54.92 -31.15 13.41
CA ASP A 792 54.18 -32.00 14.38
C ASP A 792 55.08 -32.52 15.51
N CYS A 793 56.39 -32.62 15.28
CA CYS A 793 57.39 -33.08 16.25
C CYS A 793 58.14 -31.91 16.91
N ALA A 794 57.85 -30.65 16.56
CA ALA A 794 58.70 -29.53 16.96
C ALA A 794 58.75 -29.30 18.48
N GLY A 795 57.72 -29.71 19.23
CA GLY A 795 57.76 -29.69 20.70
C GLY A 795 58.78 -30.65 21.28
N ASP A 796 58.81 -31.88 20.78
CA ASP A 796 59.82 -32.84 21.21
C ASP A 796 61.22 -32.47 20.73
N ILE A 797 61.34 -31.88 19.53
CA ILE A 797 62.59 -31.33 19.02
C ILE A 797 63.08 -30.18 19.93
N TYR A 798 62.21 -29.23 20.29
CA TYR A 798 62.55 -28.13 21.19
C TYR A 798 63.04 -28.65 22.53
N GLU A 799 62.27 -29.53 23.17
CA GLU A 799 62.64 -30.06 24.48
C GLU A 799 63.86 -31.01 24.44
N ALA A 800 64.24 -31.53 23.27
CA ALA A 800 65.52 -32.22 23.08
C ALA A 800 66.69 -31.24 22.91
N LEU A 801 66.49 -30.11 22.25
CA LEU A 801 67.50 -29.09 22.02
C LEU A 801 67.78 -28.22 23.25
N ASP A 802 66.74 -27.91 24.03
CA ASP A 802 66.80 -26.99 25.16
C ASP A 802 67.84 -27.41 26.23
N PRO A 803 67.92 -28.68 26.68
CA PRO A 803 68.96 -29.11 27.61
C PRO A 803 70.39 -28.98 27.05
N LEU A 804 70.57 -29.14 25.74
CA LEU A 804 71.86 -28.96 25.07
C LEU A 804 72.25 -27.48 25.01
N ARG A 805 71.28 -26.59 24.78
CA ARG A 805 71.46 -25.13 24.85
C ARG A 805 71.88 -24.70 26.25
N GLU A 806 71.16 -25.12 27.28
CA GLU A 806 71.45 -24.78 28.67
C GLU A 806 72.84 -25.25 29.13
N ARG A 807 73.35 -26.33 28.54
CA ARG A 807 74.72 -26.82 28.77
C ARG A 807 75.79 -26.12 27.95
N GLY A 808 75.41 -25.26 27.00
CA GLY A 808 76.32 -24.60 26.07
C GLY A 808 77.04 -25.57 25.14
N ILE A 809 76.48 -26.76 24.90
CA ILE A 809 77.06 -27.77 24.01
C ILE A 809 76.29 -27.92 22.70
N LEU A 810 75.19 -27.18 22.53
CA LEU A 810 74.41 -27.22 21.29
C LEU A 810 75.23 -26.65 20.12
N ASP A 811 75.36 -27.45 19.06
CA ASP A 811 76.00 -27.06 17.81
C ASP A 811 75.21 -27.61 16.61
N ARG A 812 75.66 -27.29 15.40
CA ARG A 812 75.01 -27.68 14.14
C ARG A 812 74.87 -29.19 13.97
N GLU A 813 75.87 -29.96 14.37
CA GLU A 813 75.85 -31.42 14.23
C GLU A 813 74.77 -32.03 15.14
N LYS A 814 74.59 -31.49 16.34
CA LYS A 814 73.57 -31.96 17.28
C LYS A 814 72.15 -31.61 16.84
N VAL A 815 71.98 -30.39 16.30
CA VAL A 815 70.71 -29.97 15.70
C VAL A 815 70.33 -30.90 14.55
N GLN A 816 71.26 -31.13 13.62
CA GLN A 816 71.02 -32.00 12.47
C GLN A 816 70.67 -33.43 12.91
N PHE A 817 71.40 -33.98 13.89
CA PHE A 817 71.10 -35.30 14.41
C PHE A 817 69.68 -35.42 14.98
N ILE A 818 69.21 -34.42 15.73
CA ILE A 818 67.85 -34.42 16.29
C ILE A 818 66.79 -34.30 15.18
N LEU A 819 67.04 -33.47 14.16
CA LEU A 819 66.13 -33.31 13.02
C LEU A 819 66.05 -34.57 12.15
N GLU A 820 67.17 -35.23 11.87
CA GLU A 820 67.22 -36.50 11.14
C GLU A 820 66.45 -37.62 11.85
N HIS A 821 66.32 -37.53 13.17
CA HIS A 821 65.63 -38.51 14.02
C HIS A 821 64.39 -37.90 14.69
N HIS A 822 63.69 -37.01 13.99
CA HIS A 822 62.51 -36.31 14.49
C HIS A 822 61.40 -37.24 15.01
N GLU A 823 61.19 -38.41 14.38
CA GLU A 823 60.21 -39.41 14.85
C GLU A 823 60.56 -39.96 16.25
N ASP A 824 61.84 -39.94 16.61
CA ASP A 824 62.38 -40.37 17.90
C ASP A 824 62.68 -39.19 18.85
N ALA A 825 62.36 -37.95 18.46
CA ALA A 825 62.69 -36.76 19.23
C ALA A 825 62.11 -36.82 20.66
N GLN A 826 60.92 -37.42 20.84
CA GLN A 826 60.32 -37.62 22.17
C GLN A 826 61.19 -38.47 23.11
N TYR A 827 61.97 -39.39 22.56
CA TYR A 827 62.89 -40.24 23.33
C TYR A 827 64.19 -39.50 23.60
N LEU A 828 64.72 -38.80 22.59
CA LEU A 828 65.90 -37.94 22.75
C LEU A 828 65.68 -36.88 23.82
N ARG A 829 64.52 -36.21 23.79
CA ARG A 829 64.03 -35.30 24.84
C ARG A 829 64.12 -35.91 26.24
N LYS A 830 63.56 -37.11 26.43
CA LYS A 830 63.59 -37.80 27.74
C LYS A 830 65.01 -38.10 28.18
N ILE A 831 65.85 -38.59 27.25
CA ILE A 831 67.25 -38.91 27.51
C ILE A 831 68.01 -37.64 27.92
N PHE A 832 67.99 -36.59 27.09
CA PHE A 832 68.75 -35.36 27.34
C PHE A 832 68.26 -34.61 28.57
N SER A 833 66.94 -34.54 28.80
CA SER A 833 66.39 -33.93 30.02
C SER A 833 66.89 -34.66 31.29
N LYS A 834 66.92 -36.00 31.28
CA LYS A 834 67.44 -36.77 32.42
C LYS A 834 68.94 -36.63 32.60
N LEU A 835 69.72 -36.71 31.53
CA LEU A 835 71.18 -36.48 31.60
C LEU A 835 71.51 -35.07 32.08
N TYR A 836 70.74 -34.07 31.66
CA TYR A 836 70.89 -32.69 32.11
C TYR A 836 70.63 -32.55 33.61
N GLN A 837 69.54 -33.16 34.11
CA GLN A 837 69.14 -33.14 35.53
C GLN A 837 70.24 -33.74 36.44
N VAL A 838 70.91 -34.81 36.01
CA VAL A 838 71.95 -35.48 36.81
C VAL A 838 73.37 -35.00 36.52
N GLY A 839 73.56 -34.00 35.66
CA GLY A 839 74.89 -33.47 35.38
C GLY A 839 75.74 -34.25 34.37
N LEU A 840 75.15 -35.19 33.64
CA LEU A 840 75.85 -36.09 32.71
C LEU A 840 75.72 -35.68 31.24
N LEU A 841 74.98 -34.62 30.92
CA LEU A 841 74.84 -34.16 29.53
C LEU A 841 76.07 -33.36 29.08
N ASP A 842 76.97 -34.01 28.34
CA ASP A 842 78.15 -33.42 27.70
C ASP A 842 78.31 -33.93 26.24
N ASN A 843 79.36 -33.48 25.55
CA ASN A 843 79.63 -33.86 24.16
C ASN A 843 79.90 -35.36 23.98
N ASP A 844 80.61 -35.98 24.93
CA ASP A 844 81.01 -37.37 24.85
C ASP A 844 79.77 -38.26 25.01
N ASN A 845 78.96 -37.99 26.02
CA ASN A 845 77.73 -38.73 26.29
C ASN A 845 76.68 -38.52 25.19
N PHE A 846 76.57 -37.33 24.60
CA PHE A 846 75.73 -37.12 23.42
C PHE A 846 76.15 -38.02 22.24
N ASN A 847 77.46 -38.09 21.95
CA ASN A 847 77.98 -38.93 20.87
C ASN A 847 77.77 -40.43 21.14
N LYS A 848 77.72 -40.84 22.41
CA LYS A 848 77.32 -42.21 22.77
C LYS A 848 75.86 -42.48 22.43
N VAL A 849 74.94 -41.55 22.73
CA VAL A 849 73.51 -41.68 22.37
C VAL A 849 73.29 -41.81 20.86
N LYS A 850 74.13 -41.17 20.01
CA LYS A 850 74.05 -41.31 18.55
C LYS A 850 74.11 -42.75 18.05
N HIS A 851 74.80 -43.63 18.77
CA HIS A 851 74.89 -45.04 18.39
C HIS A 851 73.62 -45.83 18.72
N CYS A 852 72.71 -45.26 19.53
CA CYS A 852 71.51 -45.92 20.03
C CYS A 852 70.25 -45.71 19.18
N VAL A 853 70.35 -45.07 18.01
CA VAL A 853 69.18 -44.65 17.19
C VAL A 853 68.10 -45.72 17.09
N SER A 854 68.45 -46.97 16.76
CA SER A 854 67.50 -48.07 16.58
C SER A 854 66.87 -48.61 17.88
N SER A 855 67.16 -48.00 19.02
CA SER A 855 66.81 -48.44 20.37
C SER A 855 66.53 -47.27 21.33
N LEU A 856 66.28 -46.07 20.79
CA LEU A 856 66.09 -44.85 21.59
C LEU A 856 64.89 -44.96 22.53
N GLU A 857 63.81 -45.63 22.13
CA GLU A 857 62.66 -45.87 22.99
C GLU A 857 63.05 -46.64 24.25
N GLU A 858 63.66 -47.82 24.09
CA GLU A 858 64.08 -48.66 25.22
C GLU A 858 65.15 -47.97 26.06
N VAL A 859 66.14 -47.35 25.43
CA VAL A 859 67.21 -46.62 26.13
C VAL A 859 66.62 -45.46 26.93
N SER A 860 65.64 -44.71 26.40
CA SER A 860 64.98 -43.63 27.15
C SER A 860 64.23 -44.13 28.38
N LYS A 861 63.59 -45.31 28.29
CA LYS A 861 62.90 -45.96 29.41
C LYS A 861 63.89 -46.45 30.46
N ILE A 862 65.00 -47.06 30.05
CA ILE A 862 66.08 -47.47 30.96
C ILE A 862 66.66 -46.27 31.69
N ILE A 863 67.05 -45.22 30.96
CA ILE A 863 67.63 -43.99 31.56
C ILE A 863 66.64 -43.33 32.52
N SER A 864 65.35 -43.27 32.16
CA SER A 864 64.31 -42.73 33.03
C SER A 864 64.11 -43.56 34.30
N LEU A 865 64.19 -44.89 34.18
CA LEU A 865 64.11 -45.82 35.30
C LEU A 865 65.32 -45.69 36.23
N LEU A 866 66.53 -45.67 35.68
CA LEU A 866 67.76 -45.46 36.45
C LEU A 866 67.76 -44.10 37.15
N ALA A 867 67.35 -43.03 36.47
CA ALA A 867 67.28 -41.70 37.07
C ALA A 867 66.27 -41.64 38.23
N ARG A 868 65.12 -42.31 38.08
CA ARG A 868 64.06 -42.39 39.09
C ARG A 868 64.51 -43.09 40.38
N HIS A 869 65.44 -44.03 40.30
CA HIS A 869 66.04 -44.73 41.44
C HIS A 869 67.39 -44.15 41.86
N GLU A 870 67.77 -42.97 41.36
CA GLU A 870 69.08 -42.34 41.62
C GLU A 870 70.29 -43.20 41.21
N LEU A 871 70.08 -44.15 40.30
CA LEU A 871 71.10 -45.06 39.78
C LEU A 871 71.74 -44.57 38.48
N LEU A 872 71.28 -43.45 37.92
CA LEU A 872 71.84 -42.89 36.70
C LEU A 872 73.16 -42.16 36.99
N THR A 873 74.25 -42.90 36.88
CA THR A 873 75.64 -42.42 36.97
C THR A 873 76.27 -42.46 35.57
N ASN A 874 77.46 -41.87 35.40
CA ASN A 874 78.16 -41.94 34.11
C ASN A 874 78.44 -43.39 33.70
N ASP A 875 78.83 -44.24 34.66
CA ASP A 875 79.12 -45.65 34.41
C ASP A 875 77.86 -46.44 34.02
N SER A 876 76.74 -46.21 34.73
CA SER A 876 75.50 -46.92 34.40
C SER A 876 74.90 -46.44 33.08
N PHE A 877 74.98 -45.15 32.77
CA PHE A 877 74.65 -44.60 31.46
C PHE A 877 75.49 -45.22 30.34
N LEU A 878 76.82 -45.25 30.47
CA LEU A 878 77.71 -45.84 29.47
C LEU A 878 77.40 -47.32 29.25
N LYS A 879 77.13 -48.06 30.32
CA LYS A 879 76.71 -49.47 30.24
C LYS A 879 75.40 -49.64 29.48
N THR A 880 74.40 -48.80 29.75
CA THR A 880 73.13 -48.82 29.01
C THR A 880 73.35 -48.57 27.52
N VAL A 881 74.13 -47.54 27.18
CA VAL A 881 74.35 -47.13 25.80
C VAL A 881 75.27 -48.10 25.05
N GLU A 882 76.30 -48.65 25.68
CA GLU A 882 77.18 -49.66 25.04
C GLU A 882 76.45 -50.98 24.75
N ASN A 883 75.37 -51.28 25.50
CA ASN A 883 74.55 -52.48 25.32
C ASN A 883 73.19 -52.18 24.66
N HIS A 884 73.08 -51.07 23.93
CA HIS A 884 71.80 -50.62 23.35
C HIS A 884 71.15 -51.66 22.42
N ALA A 885 71.94 -52.52 21.76
CA ALA A 885 71.41 -53.61 20.94
C ALA A 885 70.58 -54.64 21.73
N ALA A 886 70.78 -54.72 23.05
CA ALA A 886 70.02 -55.54 23.99
C ALA A 886 69.12 -54.69 24.92
N ALA A 887 68.87 -53.42 24.59
CA ALA A 887 68.12 -52.50 25.44
C ALA A 887 66.72 -53.03 25.81
N LYS A 888 66.06 -53.77 24.91
CA LYS A 888 64.76 -54.38 25.19
C LYS A 888 64.84 -55.43 26.30
N ASP A 889 65.83 -56.33 26.23
CA ASP A 889 66.04 -57.37 27.24
C ASP A 889 66.48 -56.76 28.58
N ILE A 890 67.33 -55.73 28.52
CA ILE A 890 67.76 -54.97 29.70
C ILE A 890 66.56 -54.29 30.36
N LEU A 891 65.70 -53.63 29.58
CA LEU A 891 64.51 -52.96 30.08
C LEU A 891 63.51 -53.94 30.70
N GLU A 892 63.27 -55.09 30.08
CA GLU A 892 62.39 -56.13 30.63
C GLU A 892 62.92 -56.65 31.98
N ALA A 893 64.22 -56.92 32.06
CA ALA A 893 64.85 -57.37 33.29
C ALA A 893 64.84 -56.28 34.38
N LEU A 894 65.10 -55.03 34.02
CA LEU A 894 65.05 -53.89 34.92
C LEU A 894 63.64 -53.63 35.46
N ASN A 895 62.61 -53.71 34.61
CA ASN A 895 61.22 -53.60 35.05
C ASN A 895 60.86 -54.71 36.03
N LYS A 896 61.34 -55.94 35.81
CA LYS A 896 61.14 -57.05 36.74
C LYS A 896 61.87 -56.84 38.07
N LEU A 897 63.08 -56.30 38.06
CA LEU A 897 63.79 -55.92 39.28
C LEU A 897 63.08 -54.77 40.01
N GLU A 898 62.51 -53.81 39.28
CA GLU A 898 61.68 -52.74 39.84
C GLU A 898 60.39 -53.31 40.48
N GLU A 899 59.69 -54.23 39.81
CA GLU A 899 58.51 -54.93 40.36
C GLU A 899 58.84 -55.72 41.64
N GLU A 900 60.04 -56.28 41.72
CA GLU A 900 60.54 -57.02 42.89
C GLU A 900 61.13 -56.08 43.98
N ASN A 901 61.11 -54.76 43.79
CA ASN A 901 61.79 -53.75 44.64
C ASN A 901 63.28 -54.06 44.89
N ALA A 902 63.91 -54.75 43.95
CA ALA A 902 65.29 -55.21 44.02
C ALA A 902 66.24 -54.34 43.17
N LEU A 903 65.74 -53.30 42.51
CA LEU A 903 66.57 -52.47 41.64
C LEU A 903 67.52 -51.57 42.45
N ASN A 904 68.79 -51.96 42.55
CA ASN A 904 69.90 -51.14 43.06
C ASN A 904 71.13 -51.19 42.13
N ASP A 905 72.18 -50.42 42.44
CA ASP A 905 73.39 -50.33 41.62
C ASP A 905 74.10 -51.68 41.42
N SER A 906 74.12 -52.53 42.46
CA SER A 906 74.73 -53.87 42.37
C SER A 906 73.96 -54.76 41.39
N ASP A 907 72.63 -54.75 41.46
CA ASP A 907 71.78 -55.58 40.61
C ASP A 907 71.77 -55.11 39.15
N PHE A 908 71.81 -53.80 38.91
CA PHE A 908 72.02 -53.27 37.56
C PHE A 908 73.37 -53.69 36.99
N ASN A 909 74.44 -53.58 37.78
CA ASN A 909 75.79 -53.96 37.36
C ASN A 909 75.90 -55.47 37.09
N GLU A 910 75.25 -56.30 37.89
CA GLU A 910 75.21 -57.75 37.67
C GLU A 910 74.39 -58.09 36.43
N LEU A 911 73.24 -57.46 36.22
CA LEU A 911 72.43 -57.62 35.02
C LEU A 911 73.24 -57.35 33.75
N ILE A 912 73.96 -56.22 33.70
CA ILE A 912 74.75 -55.82 32.53
C ILE A 912 75.90 -56.80 32.24
N LYS A 913 76.49 -57.45 33.25
CA LYS A 913 77.55 -58.46 33.02
C LYS A 913 77.05 -59.68 32.24
N HIS A 914 75.77 -60.01 32.38
CA HIS A 914 75.16 -61.18 31.74
C HIS A 914 74.52 -60.85 30.38
N VAL A 915 74.48 -59.57 29.99
CA VAL A 915 74.06 -59.18 28.65
C VAL A 915 75.14 -59.61 27.64
N PRO A 916 74.82 -60.38 26.59
CA PRO A 916 75.79 -60.80 25.60
C PRO A 916 76.48 -59.60 24.96
N ASN A 917 77.77 -59.43 25.25
CA ASN A 917 78.55 -58.28 24.80
C ASN A 917 78.82 -58.42 23.29
N ASN A 918 77.99 -57.80 22.45
CA ASN A 918 78.05 -57.89 20.99
C ASN A 918 79.20 -57.06 20.36
N LYS A 919 80.37 -56.98 21.02
CA LYS A 919 81.55 -56.25 20.49
C LYS A 919 82.29 -56.99 19.35
N GLY A 920 81.70 -58.03 18.74
CA GLY A 920 82.34 -58.77 17.65
C GLY A 920 81.37 -59.45 16.70
N CYS A 921 80.67 -58.70 15.85
CA CYS A 921 79.99 -59.28 14.70
C CYS A 921 80.23 -58.45 13.42
N SER A 922 81.45 -58.56 12.89
CA SER A 922 81.77 -58.19 11.51
C SER A 922 81.82 -59.46 10.65
N GLN A 923 80.92 -59.55 9.66
CA GLN A 923 80.98 -60.38 8.45
C GLN A 923 81.23 -61.90 8.61
N LYS A 924 80.15 -62.71 8.58
CA LYS A 924 79.86 -63.78 7.59
C LYS A 924 78.75 -64.73 8.06
N GLU A 925 77.88 -65.04 7.10
CA GLU A 925 76.87 -66.12 6.96
C GLU A 925 76.54 -67.06 8.13
N ASN A 926 75.23 -67.11 8.41
CA ASN A 926 74.41 -68.28 8.77
C ASN A 926 75.04 -69.37 9.65
N GLN A 927 74.87 -69.24 10.97
CA GLN A 927 74.57 -70.37 11.84
C GLN A 927 73.76 -69.92 13.06
N ILE A 928 72.62 -70.57 13.27
CA ILE A 928 71.71 -70.38 14.40
C ILE A 928 72.44 -70.86 15.66
N PHE A 929 72.83 -69.93 16.54
CA PHE A 929 73.14 -70.23 17.93
C PHE A 929 71.97 -69.78 18.81
N ALA A 930 71.53 -70.65 19.70
CA ALA A 930 70.49 -70.37 20.69
C ALA A 930 70.98 -69.23 21.61
N SER A 931 70.23 -68.12 21.64
CA SER A 931 70.44 -67.05 22.60
C SER A 931 70.09 -67.57 24.00
N VAL A 932 71.08 -67.55 24.90
CA VAL A 932 70.84 -67.66 26.34
C VAL A 932 70.02 -66.43 26.73
N SER A 933 68.78 -66.65 27.13
CA SER A 933 67.81 -65.60 27.45
C SER A 933 68.18 -64.92 28.76
N ALA A 934 67.93 -63.60 28.86
CA ALA A 934 67.98 -62.83 30.11
C ALA A 934 67.16 -63.47 31.27
N LYS A 935 66.25 -64.41 30.96
CA LYS A 935 65.60 -65.29 31.97
C LYS A 935 66.58 -66.07 32.84
N ASP A 936 67.70 -66.55 32.29
CA ASP A 936 68.64 -67.42 33.02
C ASP A 936 69.52 -66.62 34.00
N ALA A 937 69.77 -65.33 33.72
CA ALA A 937 70.46 -64.42 34.64
C ALA A 937 69.57 -64.06 35.85
N LEU A 938 68.28 -63.80 35.60
CA LEU A 938 67.27 -63.54 36.63
C LEU A 938 67.01 -64.74 37.56
N GLN A 939 67.27 -65.97 37.10
CA GLN A 939 67.07 -67.16 37.93
C GLN A 939 68.19 -67.37 38.97
N LYS A 940 69.36 -66.74 38.77
CA LYS A 940 70.50 -66.81 39.71
C LYS A 940 70.45 -65.77 40.83
N LEU A 941 69.65 -64.71 40.70
CA LEU A 941 69.49 -63.65 41.71
C LEU A 941 68.45 -63.99 42.81
N LYS A 942 67.64 -65.07 42.64
CA LYS A 942 66.47 -65.38 43.49
C LYS A 942 66.71 -66.26 44.74
N THR A 943 67.93 -66.38 45.25
CA THR A 943 68.16 -67.17 46.49
C THR A 943 68.84 -66.37 47.60
N PRO A 944 68.03 -65.82 48.52
CA PRO A 944 68.40 -65.64 49.91
C PRO A 944 67.40 -66.41 50.80
N SER A 945 67.61 -67.71 50.96
CA SER A 945 66.93 -68.53 51.98
C SER A 945 67.96 -69.05 52.97
N ASP A 946 68.42 -68.14 53.83
CA ASP A 946 68.91 -68.44 55.17
C ASP A 946 68.70 -67.12 55.95
N ILE A 947 68.15 -67.19 57.16
CA ILE A 947 67.62 -66.11 58.01
C ILE A 947 66.09 -65.99 57.94
N THR A 948 65.41 -67.01 58.49
CA THR A 948 64.07 -66.87 59.10
C THR A 948 63.97 -67.86 60.25
N GLU A 949 64.58 -67.55 61.40
CA GLU A 949 64.34 -68.31 62.63
C GLU A 949 64.84 -67.53 63.86
N ASP A 950 64.19 -66.41 64.23
CA ASP A 950 64.32 -65.97 65.64
C ASP A 950 63.23 -65.05 66.21
N LEU A 951 62.29 -64.49 65.43
CA LEU A 951 61.35 -63.50 65.98
C LEU A 951 59.89 -63.72 65.59
N LEU A 952 59.39 -64.94 65.88
CA LEU A 952 57.96 -65.15 66.19
C LEU A 952 57.82 -66.14 67.36
N ARG A 953 58.08 -65.66 68.58
CA ARG A 953 57.44 -66.18 69.81
C ARG A 953 57.03 -65.04 70.74
N ASN A 954 55.88 -64.45 70.41
CA ASN A 954 54.70 -64.31 71.27
C ASN A 954 54.73 -63.35 72.50
N PRO A 955 53.54 -62.91 72.99
CA PRO A 955 53.19 -61.49 73.03
C PRO A 955 52.58 -61.03 74.38
N ALA A 956 53.02 -59.89 74.91
CA ALA A 956 52.25 -59.06 75.86
C ALA A 956 53.01 -57.75 76.11
N LEU A 957 52.26 -56.62 76.07
CA LEU A 957 52.65 -55.20 76.16
C LEU A 957 52.96 -54.50 74.84
#